data_AF-A0A9J6C9R7-F1
#
_entry.id   AF-A0A9J6C9R7-F1
#
_cell.length_a   1.000
_cell.length_b   1.000
_cell.length_c   1.000
_cell.angle_alpha   90.00
_cell.angle_beta   90.00
_cell.angle_gamma   90.00
#
_symmetry.space_group_name_H-M   'P 1'
#
loop_
_entity.id
_entity.type
_entity.pdbx_description
1 polymer ?
#
loop_
_entity_poly.entity_id
_entity_poly.type
_entity_poly.pdbx_seq_one_letter_code
_entity_poly.pdbx_strand_id
1 'polypeptide(L)'
;MGCFESKQNRTDPVAVRGCTDVCWLVIFILFWVLLIVIAAFAFVYGNPQRIINGYDSFGNTCGVSDNKNYADISYGKAAGIDTSDKKFVYFFNIKEIKKSLKICVKQCPSKQLNTSVQLYDYYREKDTSYCRYDFDMNKLTRASDNDELIFHLTGPCPTLPVYESDPVFHRCIPTGKNAPIKEAQELFNVVSGWDFVEKTAHDLYKSWHVIALVCGLSLIFSIILIGLLHYLTQIISWLICIFVGVASIAITILLWYTYFEIKKKKDSSELSQLAQYLQNETAVYVFAIIATIVMIILIVVIYFMSSKFSGLAALFEEAGKCIYSMPQIFGPPLLAFIALMIFFAFWVTVVVCLATAAIPGFKPILDVTNPQENIPKDPKNGADLQKTFKLVEYQEVDYTRYMLYIYLVALVWVSEFIFAASQLCLAGAVALWYFKKPTDSPVCDSMSKLIKYHLGSVAKGSFLITLFKIPRLILSYLYAKLKAYSRDGNSVADCCLKCCICCFWCLEKFIRYLNHNAYTVIAIESINFCPAAGVAWKAIWTHVVSVGTINSIGDLVLFLGKLAVSGICGFIALLFLKNDSEIQFYMVPVFIIALFAFFVAHVILSLYEIVVDTLFLCVYEDRHINGPNGRWKESNLANLLGEEKAVAVEGQMHEVELQPITRQPFGHYREAQPTTLPV
;
A
#
# COMPACT_ATOMS: atom_id res chain seq x y z
N MET A 1 -16.15 -5.93 27.64
CA MET A 1 -15.78 -6.21 26.23
C MET A 1 -14.28 -6.49 26.02
N GLY A 2 -13.49 -6.73 27.08
CA GLY A 2 -12.08 -7.15 26.94
C GLY A 2 -11.92 -8.67 27.01
N CYS A 3 -10.95 -9.24 26.28
CA CYS A 3 -10.64 -10.68 26.29
C CYS A 3 -10.08 -11.18 27.64
N PHE A 4 -9.87 -10.32 28.63
CA PHE A 4 -9.14 -10.62 29.87
C PHE A 4 -9.90 -11.51 30.87
N GLU A 5 -11.20 -11.75 30.70
CA GLU A 5 -12.02 -12.57 31.62
C GLU A 5 -12.74 -13.75 30.94
N SER A 6 -12.27 -14.20 29.78
CA SER A 6 -12.83 -15.40 29.14
C SER A 6 -12.36 -16.70 29.84
N LYS A 7 -12.82 -16.95 31.07
CA LYS A 7 -12.74 -18.28 31.70
C LYS A 7 -13.82 -19.17 31.13
N GLN A 8 -13.50 -19.94 30.09
CA GLN A 8 -14.32 -21.09 29.72
C GLN A 8 -13.78 -22.31 30.50
N ASN A 9 -14.55 -22.79 31.47
CA ASN A 9 -14.27 -24.07 32.13
C ASN A 9 -14.45 -25.18 31.09
N ARG A 10 -13.36 -25.88 30.75
CA ARG A 10 -13.28 -26.92 29.71
C ARG A 10 -13.99 -28.24 30.09
N THR A 11 -14.84 -28.27 31.11
CA THR A 11 -15.58 -29.47 31.57
C THR A 11 -16.94 -29.64 30.88
N ASP A 12 -17.38 -28.70 30.05
CA ASP A 12 -18.67 -28.80 29.36
C ASP A 12 -18.57 -29.60 28.05
N PRO A 13 -19.61 -30.39 27.70
CA PRO A 13 -19.65 -31.17 26.47
C PRO A 13 -19.46 -30.25 25.27
N VAL A 14 -18.80 -30.77 24.24
CA VAL A 14 -18.30 -29.92 23.19
C VAL A 14 -19.43 -29.22 22.44
N ALA A 15 -19.35 -27.89 22.43
CA ALA A 15 -20.40 -27.01 21.91
C ALA A 15 -20.75 -27.34 20.45
N VAL A 16 -22.05 -27.43 20.17
CA VAL A 16 -22.59 -27.47 18.81
C VAL A 16 -22.10 -26.22 18.05
N ARG A 17 -21.52 -26.41 16.86
CA ARG A 17 -20.99 -25.32 16.03
C ARG A 17 -22.04 -24.21 15.85
N GLY A 18 -21.71 -23.00 16.32
CA GLY A 18 -22.50 -21.78 16.17
C GLY A 18 -21.70 -20.66 15.50
N CYS A 19 -22.39 -19.59 15.08
CA CYS A 19 -21.72 -18.39 14.56
C CYS A 19 -20.89 -17.73 15.67
N THR A 20 -19.66 -17.32 15.34
CA THR A 20 -18.71 -16.73 16.29
C THR A 20 -18.70 -15.19 16.18
N ASP A 21 -18.62 -14.53 17.34
CA ASP A 21 -18.57 -13.07 17.50
C ASP A 21 -19.63 -12.30 16.67
N VAL A 22 -20.89 -12.75 16.66
CA VAL A 22 -22.00 -12.17 15.84
C VAL A 22 -22.16 -10.66 16.01
N CYS A 23 -21.99 -10.13 17.22
CA CYS A 23 -22.06 -8.67 17.44
C CYS A 23 -21.04 -7.89 16.60
N TRP A 24 -19.82 -8.42 16.43
CA TRP A 24 -18.79 -7.80 15.61
C TRP A 24 -19.09 -7.87 14.12
N LEU A 25 -19.76 -8.94 13.67
CA LEU A 25 -20.27 -9.02 12.31
C LEU A 25 -21.33 -7.92 12.05
N VAL A 26 -22.25 -7.71 12.99
CA VAL A 26 -23.27 -6.65 12.87
C VAL A 26 -22.62 -5.27 12.81
N ILE A 27 -21.64 -4.99 13.68
CA ILE A 27 -20.89 -3.71 13.65
C ILE A 27 -20.21 -3.51 12.30
N PHE A 28 -19.57 -4.56 11.77
CA PHE A 28 -18.89 -4.48 10.47
C PHE A 28 -19.88 -4.23 9.31
N ILE A 29 -21.05 -4.86 9.33
CA ILE A 29 -22.11 -4.62 8.33
C ILE A 29 -22.62 -3.18 8.41
N LEU A 30 -22.91 -2.67 9.61
CA LEU A 30 -23.32 -1.28 9.81
C LEU A 30 -22.26 -0.29 9.33
N PHE A 31 -20.98 -0.61 9.55
CA PHE A 31 -19.86 0.17 9.02
C PHE A 31 -19.88 0.21 7.49
N TRP A 32 -20.08 -0.93 6.81
CA TRP A 32 -20.21 -0.97 5.35
C TRP A 32 -21.42 -0.19 4.83
N VAL A 33 -22.56 -0.23 5.51
CA VAL A 33 -23.73 0.58 5.15
C VAL A 33 -23.38 2.07 5.20
N LEU A 34 -22.69 2.52 6.26
CA LEU A 34 -22.20 3.89 6.35
C LEU A 34 -21.26 4.25 5.20
N LEU A 35 -20.33 3.36 4.82
CA LEU A 35 -19.45 3.58 3.67
C LEU A 35 -20.24 3.76 2.37
N ILE A 36 -21.25 2.91 2.12
CA ILE A 36 -22.08 3.01 0.92
C ILE A 36 -22.85 4.34 0.89
N VAL A 37 -23.38 4.80 2.03
CA VAL A 37 -24.06 6.11 2.14
C VAL A 37 -23.10 7.26 1.80
N ILE A 38 -21.88 7.23 2.33
CA ILE A 38 -20.85 8.24 2.03
C ILE A 38 -20.41 8.16 0.55
N ALA A 39 -20.29 6.97 -0.02
CA ALA A 39 -19.99 6.79 -1.45
C ALA A 39 -21.08 7.41 -2.32
N ALA A 40 -22.36 7.17 -2.01
CA ALA A 40 -23.48 7.76 -2.73
C ALA A 40 -23.43 9.30 -2.64
N PHE A 41 -23.16 9.86 -1.46
CA PHE A 41 -22.93 11.29 -1.29
C PHE A 41 -21.78 11.79 -2.19
N ALA A 42 -20.63 11.12 -2.16
CA ALA A 42 -19.47 11.49 -2.96
C ALA A 42 -19.74 11.46 -4.47
N PHE A 43 -20.49 10.48 -4.96
CA PHE A 43 -20.85 10.40 -6.39
C PHE A 43 -21.87 11.46 -6.82
N VAL A 44 -22.77 11.87 -5.94
CA VAL A 44 -23.79 12.90 -6.24
C VAL A 44 -23.17 14.30 -6.24
N TYR A 45 -22.30 14.59 -5.29
CA TYR A 45 -21.76 15.95 -5.08
C TYR A 45 -20.34 16.15 -5.63
N GLY A 46 -19.59 15.07 -5.82
CA GLY A 46 -18.24 15.09 -6.37
C GLY A 46 -18.21 15.35 -7.87
N ASN A 47 -17.14 16.01 -8.33
CA ASN A 47 -16.83 16.14 -9.75
C ASN A 47 -15.32 15.93 -9.98
N PRO A 48 -14.88 14.68 -10.26
CA PRO A 48 -13.46 14.35 -10.40
C PRO A 48 -12.78 15.07 -11.57
N GLN A 49 -13.53 15.52 -12.59
CA GLN A 49 -12.98 16.24 -13.74
C GLN A 49 -12.33 17.57 -13.33
N ARG A 50 -12.75 18.17 -12.21
CA ARG A 50 -12.13 19.40 -11.67
C ARG A 50 -10.66 19.23 -11.30
N ILE A 51 -10.22 18.03 -10.92
CA ILE A 51 -8.81 17.76 -10.60
C ILE A 51 -8.01 17.60 -11.89
N ILE A 52 -8.54 16.82 -12.83
CA ILE A 52 -7.88 16.43 -14.08
C ILE A 52 -7.74 17.62 -15.03
N ASN A 53 -8.86 18.32 -15.29
CA ASN A 53 -8.92 19.39 -16.27
C ASN A 53 -8.72 20.78 -15.64
N GLY A 54 -8.93 20.88 -14.33
CA GLY A 54 -8.99 22.17 -13.64
C GLY A 54 -10.32 22.91 -13.86
N TYR A 55 -10.47 24.02 -13.15
CA TYR A 55 -11.64 24.89 -13.23
C TYR A 55 -11.22 26.36 -13.19
N ASP A 56 -12.00 27.23 -13.81
CA ASP A 56 -11.76 28.66 -13.89
C ASP A 56 -12.24 29.42 -12.62
N SER A 57 -12.12 30.75 -12.61
CA SER A 57 -12.56 31.62 -11.51
C SER A 57 -14.08 31.75 -11.39
N PHE A 58 -14.83 31.26 -12.37
CA PHE A 58 -16.30 31.33 -12.48
C PHE A 58 -16.97 29.99 -12.14
N GLY A 59 -16.19 28.97 -11.80
CA GLY A 59 -16.66 27.65 -11.43
C GLY A 59 -16.86 26.69 -12.60
N ASN A 60 -16.54 27.09 -13.84
CA ASN A 60 -16.57 26.21 -15.00
C ASN A 60 -15.37 25.28 -14.96
N THR A 61 -15.60 23.99 -15.16
CA THR A 61 -14.54 23.00 -15.35
C THR A 61 -14.08 23.08 -16.80
N CYS A 62 -12.79 23.03 -17.08
CA CYS A 62 -12.29 23.14 -18.46
C CYS A 62 -12.54 21.82 -19.23
N GLY A 63 -12.77 21.92 -20.55
CA GLY A 63 -12.94 20.75 -21.42
C GLY A 63 -14.25 19.97 -21.26
N VAL A 64 -15.30 20.57 -20.66
CA VAL A 64 -16.62 19.93 -20.48
C VAL A 64 -17.74 20.82 -21.01
N SER A 65 -18.80 20.19 -21.52
CA SER A 65 -19.94 20.89 -22.10
C SER A 65 -20.99 21.32 -21.07
N ASP A 66 -21.16 20.55 -20.00
CA ASP A 66 -22.19 20.79 -18.98
C ASP A 66 -21.58 21.37 -17.69
N ASN A 67 -21.45 22.69 -17.66
CA ASN A 67 -21.00 23.42 -16.47
C ASN A 67 -22.21 23.94 -15.68
N LYS A 68 -22.24 23.64 -14.38
CA LYS A 68 -23.28 24.16 -13.47
C LYS A 68 -23.18 25.69 -13.40
N ASN A 69 -24.31 26.36 -13.62
CA ASN A 69 -24.39 27.80 -13.47
C ASN A 69 -24.61 28.17 -12.00
N TYR A 70 -23.57 28.70 -11.36
CA TYR A 70 -23.64 29.21 -9.99
C TYR A 70 -24.01 30.70 -10.00
N ALA A 71 -25.19 31.01 -10.53
CA ALA A 71 -25.71 32.37 -10.66
C ALA A 71 -26.17 32.94 -9.31
N ASP A 72 -25.22 33.31 -8.45
CA ASP A 72 -25.42 34.46 -7.58
C ASP A 72 -25.04 35.72 -8.40
N ILE A 73 -25.75 36.82 -8.19
CA ILE A 73 -25.97 37.96 -9.11
C ILE A 73 -24.66 38.70 -9.56
N SER A 74 -23.48 38.26 -9.12
CA SER A 74 -22.17 38.88 -9.34
C SER A 74 -21.41 38.46 -10.61
N TYR A 75 -21.77 37.39 -11.33
CA TYR A 75 -20.90 36.78 -12.36
C TYR A 75 -21.31 36.95 -13.84
N GLY A 76 -22.47 37.54 -14.13
CA GLY A 76 -22.93 37.79 -15.51
C GLY A 76 -23.00 36.51 -16.38
N LYS A 77 -22.60 36.61 -17.65
CA LYS A 77 -22.61 35.51 -18.64
C LYS A 77 -21.37 34.57 -18.57
N ALA A 78 -20.49 34.74 -17.59
CA ALA A 78 -19.21 34.03 -17.52
C ALA A 78 -19.28 32.67 -16.80
N ALA A 79 -20.37 32.37 -16.08
CA ALA A 79 -20.58 31.10 -15.40
C ALA A 79 -21.55 30.19 -16.17
N GLY A 80 -21.36 28.87 -16.08
CA GLY A 80 -22.18 27.87 -16.74
C GLY A 80 -22.01 27.81 -18.26
N ILE A 81 -20.84 28.21 -18.79
CA ILE A 81 -20.58 28.19 -20.23
C ILE A 81 -20.04 26.84 -20.71
N ASP A 82 -20.24 26.52 -21.98
CA ASP A 82 -19.61 25.37 -22.63
C ASP A 82 -18.09 25.64 -22.81
N THR A 83 -17.27 24.80 -22.20
CA THR A 83 -15.81 24.86 -22.26
C THR A 83 -15.21 23.62 -22.95
N SER A 84 -16.01 22.84 -23.67
CA SER A 84 -15.55 21.61 -24.36
C SER A 84 -14.41 21.87 -25.37
N ASP A 85 -14.38 23.06 -25.97
CA ASP A 85 -13.32 23.56 -26.84
C ASP A 85 -12.13 24.21 -26.08
N LYS A 86 -12.29 24.50 -24.79
CA LYS A 86 -11.33 25.21 -23.93
C LYS A 86 -10.78 24.27 -22.85
N LYS A 87 -9.75 23.50 -23.22
CA LYS A 87 -9.23 22.39 -22.40
C LYS A 87 -8.19 22.79 -21.36
N PHE A 88 -7.58 23.97 -21.45
CA PHE A 88 -6.44 24.35 -20.61
C PHE A 88 -6.78 25.47 -19.64
N VAL A 89 -6.31 25.40 -18.40
CA VAL A 89 -6.38 26.51 -17.43
C VAL A 89 -5.22 27.46 -17.67
N TYR A 90 -5.55 28.74 -17.82
CA TYR A 90 -4.61 29.85 -17.91
C TYR A 90 -4.79 30.79 -16.71
N PHE A 91 -3.68 31.23 -16.12
CA PHE A 91 -3.66 32.17 -15.00
C PHE A 91 -3.26 33.56 -15.51
N PHE A 92 -4.03 34.59 -15.13
CA PHE A 92 -3.79 35.96 -15.57
C PHE A 92 -2.45 36.51 -15.09
N ASN A 93 -2.02 36.07 -13.90
CA ASN A 93 -0.74 36.42 -13.35
C ASN A 93 -0.21 35.23 -12.53
N ILE A 94 0.97 34.74 -12.92
CA ILE A 94 1.61 33.59 -12.28
C ILE A 94 2.39 33.95 -11.00
N LYS A 95 2.69 35.24 -10.78
CA LYS A 95 3.34 35.72 -9.55
C LYS A 95 2.37 35.69 -8.36
N GLU A 96 1.08 35.87 -8.61
CA GLU A 96 0.03 35.93 -7.59
C GLU A 96 -1.16 35.01 -7.90
N ILE A 97 -0.88 33.71 -8.09
CA ILE A 97 -1.88 32.67 -8.46
C ILE A 97 -3.12 32.67 -7.56
N LYS A 98 -2.98 33.00 -6.27
CA LYS A 98 -4.08 33.01 -5.29
C LYS A 98 -5.00 34.24 -5.40
N LYS A 99 -4.56 35.30 -6.09
CA LYS A 99 -5.30 36.55 -6.27
C LYS A 99 -5.61 36.85 -7.74
N SER A 100 -5.04 36.10 -8.67
CA SER A 100 -5.28 36.29 -10.10
C SER A 100 -6.48 35.50 -10.61
N LEU A 101 -7.15 36.07 -11.61
CA LEU A 101 -8.19 35.38 -12.36
C LEU A 101 -7.56 34.22 -13.14
N LYS A 102 -8.29 33.12 -13.26
CA LYS A 102 -7.96 31.99 -14.12
C LYS A 102 -9.13 31.67 -15.03
N ILE A 103 -8.83 31.29 -16.27
CA ILE A 103 -9.83 30.98 -17.30
C ILE A 103 -9.46 29.70 -18.04
N CYS A 104 -10.46 29.03 -18.61
CA CYS A 104 -10.26 27.99 -19.60
C CYS A 104 -9.97 28.59 -20.98
N VAL A 105 -8.92 28.10 -21.64
CA VAL A 105 -8.47 28.49 -22.98
C VAL A 105 -8.32 27.27 -23.89
N LYS A 106 -8.40 27.50 -25.21
CA LYS A 106 -8.31 26.47 -26.24
C LYS A 106 -6.88 25.98 -26.44
N GLN A 107 -5.90 26.89 -26.39
CA GLN A 107 -4.48 26.58 -26.51
C GLN A 107 -3.65 27.52 -25.63
N CYS A 108 -2.54 27.01 -25.08
CA CYS A 108 -1.57 27.82 -24.36
C CYS A 108 -0.81 28.78 -25.30
N PRO A 109 -0.39 29.97 -24.84
CA PRO A 109 0.32 30.93 -25.68
C PRO A 109 1.63 30.35 -26.23
N SER A 110 1.71 30.19 -27.55
CA SER A 110 2.90 29.63 -28.22
C SER A 110 4.02 30.65 -28.49
N LYS A 111 3.80 31.92 -28.14
CA LYS A 111 4.77 33.03 -28.25
C LYS A 111 4.44 34.09 -27.21
N GLN A 112 5.45 34.83 -26.77
CA GLN A 112 5.26 35.93 -25.83
C GLN A 112 4.53 37.11 -26.51
N LEU A 113 3.49 37.63 -25.85
CA LEU A 113 2.68 38.77 -26.33
C LEU A 113 2.88 39.96 -25.39
N ASN A 114 3.44 41.05 -25.91
CA ASN A 114 3.88 42.19 -25.09
C ASN A 114 2.88 43.36 -25.10
N THR A 115 2.03 43.47 -26.11
CA THR A 115 1.10 44.60 -26.28
C THR A 115 -0.34 44.16 -26.46
N SER A 116 -1.28 45.06 -26.17
CA SER A 116 -2.72 44.90 -26.38
C SER A 116 -3.08 44.54 -27.83
N VAL A 117 -2.40 45.16 -28.80
CA VAL A 117 -2.56 44.90 -30.23
C VAL A 117 -2.08 43.49 -30.59
N GLN A 118 -0.92 43.06 -30.08
CA GLN A 118 -0.40 41.71 -30.30
C GLN A 118 -1.34 40.63 -29.73
N LEU A 119 -1.98 40.91 -28.59
CA LEU A 119 -2.97 40.02 -27.99
C LEU A 119 -4.23 39.90 -28.86
N TYR A 120 -4.71 41.01 -29.44
CA TYR A 120 -5.84 41.02 -30.37
C TYR A 120 -5.54 40.28 -31.69
N ASP A 121 -4.37 40.52 -32.26
CA ASP A 121 -3.94 39.84 -33.49
C ASP A 121 -3.79 38.33 -33.27
N TYR A 122 -3.25 37.92 -32.11
CA TYR A 122 -3.16 36.51 -31.75
C TYR A 122 -4.53 35.85 -31.62
N TYR A 123 -5.50 36.54 -31.01
CA TYR A 123 -6.89 36.08 -30.93
C TYR A 123 -7.48 35.84 -32.31
N ARG A 124 -7.26 36.75 -33.27
CA ARG A 124 -7.74 36.59 -34.66
C ARG A 124 -7.04 35.47 -35.42
N GLU A 125 -5.74 35.26 -35.18
CA GLU A 125 -4.93 34.24 -35.85
C GLU A 125 -5.25 32.82 -35.34
N LYS A 126 -5.35 32.66 -34.02
CA LYS A 126 -5.42 31.35 -33.35
C LYS A 126 -6.80 30.99 -32.81
N ASP A 127 -7.77 31.91 -32.87
CA ASP A 127 -9.13 31.70 -32.35
C ASP A 127 -9.12 31.24 -30.88
N THR A 128 -8.30 31.91 -30.06
CA THR A 128 -8.19 31.66 -28.62
C THR A 128 -8.11 33.00 -27.88
N SER A 129 -9.02 33.21 -26.92
CA SER A 129 -9.05 34.41 -26.09
C SER A 129 -8.39 34.13 -24.75
N TYR A 130 -7.51 35.04 -24.32
CA TYR A 130 -6.92 35.03 -22.98
C TYR A 130 -7.62 36.02 -22.03
N CYS A 131 -8.60 36.77 -22.51
CA CYS A 131 -9.44 37.66 -21.70
C CYS A 131 -10.71 36.92 -21.21
N ARG A 132 -11.41 37.53 -20.26
CA ARG A 132 -12.67 37.05 -19.68
C ARG A 132 -13.74 36.86 -20.76
N TYR A 133 -14.62 35.87 -20.57
CA TYR A 133 -15.57 35.41 -21.58
C TYR A 133 -16.59 36.46 -22.06
N ASP A 134 -16.89 37.46 -21.23
CA ASP A 134 -17.82 38.56 -21.49
C ASP A 134 -17.12 39.82 -22.03
N PHE A 135 -15.80 39.78 -22.23
CA PHE A 135 -15.04 40.92 -22.72
C PHE A 135 -15.09 41.02 -24.25
N ASP A 136 -15.38 42.23 -24.74
CA ASP A 136 -15.34 42.54 -26.17
C ASP A 136 -13.90 42.80 -26.63
N MET A 137 -13.33 41.82 -27.33
CA MET A 137 -11.95 41.85 -27.82
C MET A 137 -11.66 43.04 -28.72
N ASN A 138 -12.65 43.64 -29.40
CA ASN A 138 -12.44 44.79 -30.26
C ASN A 138 -11.94 46.03 -29.49
N LYS A 139 -12.22 46.09 -28.18
CA LYS A 139 -11.76 47.18 -27.31
C LYS A 139 -10.23 47.21 -27.17
N LEU A 140 -9.54 46.09 -27.38
CA LEU A 140 -8.07 46.03 -27.33
C LEU A 140 -7.40 46.88 -28.41
N THR A 141 -8.06 47.12 -29.54
CA THR A 141 -7.51 47.96 -30.63
C THR A 141 -7.33 49.43 -30.25
N ARG A 142 -7.99 49.88 -29.18
CA ARG A 142 -7.97 51.26 -28.69
C ARG A 142 -7.45 51.36 -27.25
N ALA A 143 -7.10 50.24 -26.62
CA ALA A 143 -6.64 50.19 -25.25
C ALA A 143 -5.17 50.63 -25.15
N SER A 144 -4.81 51.28 -24.04
CA SER A 144 -3.40 51.51 -23.71
C SER A 144 -2.80 50.26 -23.08
N ASP A 145 -1.54 49.93 -23.39
CA ASP A 145 -0.84 48.77 -22.82
C ASP A 145 -0.71 48.84 -21.28
N ASN A 146 -0.80 50.05 -20.70
CA ASN A 146 -0.73 50.30 -19.25
C ASN A 146 -2.11 50.58 -18.63
N ASP A 147 -3.20 50.26 -19.31
CA ASP A 147 -4.55 50.48 -18.78
C ASP A 147 -4.86 49.47 -17.66
N GLU A 148 -4.69 49.92 -16.42
CA GLU A 148 -4.93 49.11 -15.20
C GLU A 148 -6.40 48.68 -15.06
N LEU A 149 -7.34 49.30 -15.77
CA LEU A 149 -8.74 48.85 -15.78
C LEU A 149 -8.94 47.61 -16.66
N ILE A 150 -8.08 47.43 -17.67
CA ILE A 150 -8.15 46.32 -18.64
C ILE A 150 -7.17 45.21 -18.26
N PHE A 151 -5.91 45.56 -17.98
CA PHE A 151 -4.81 44.64 -17.75
C PHE A 151 -4.48 44.58 -16.25
N HIS A 152 -5.25 43.78 -15.51
CA HIS A 152 -5.10 43.64 -14.06
C HIS A 152 -5.27 42.18 -13.62
N LEU A 153 -4.83 41.86 -12.40
CA LEU A 153 -4.95 40.50 -11.84
C LEU A 153 -6.42 40.03 -11.80
N THR A 154 -7.35 40.95 -11.60
CA THR A 154 -8.82 40.74 -11.62
C THR A 154 -9.52 41.44 -12.78
N GLY A 155 -8.75 42.08 -13.66
CA GLY A 155 -9.27 42.80 -14.82
C GLY A 155 -9.92 41.87 -15.84
N PRO A 156 -10.51 42.41 -16.91
CA PRO A 156 -11.05 41.61 -18.00
C PRO A 156 -9.97 40.90 -18.81
N CYS A 157 -8.71 41.36 -18.80
CA CYS A 157 -7.60 40.76 -19.53
C CYS A 157 -6.36 40.55 -18.63
N PRO A 158 -5.47 39.59 -18.98
CA PRO A 158 -4.30 39.25 -18.19
C PRO A 158 -3.24 40.35 -18.23
N THR A 159 -2.42 40.46 -17.19
CA THR A 159 -1.34 41.45 -17.14
C THR A 159 -0.31 41.19 -18.24
N LEU A 160 0.08 42.23 -18.98
CA LEU A 160 1.12 42.13 -20.00
C LEU A 160 2.52 42.12 -19.35
N PRO A 161 3.51 41.39 -19.92
CA PRO A 161 3.39 40.54 -21.10
C PRO A 161 2.76 39.17 -20.79
N VAL A 162 2.00 38.62 -21.75
CA VAL A 162 1.54 37.23 -21.73
C VAL A 162 2.71 36.33 -22.14
N TYR A 163 3.17 35.49 -21.22
CA TYR A 163 4.33 34.62 -21.45
C TYR A 163 4.01 33.43 -22.35
N GLU A 164 4.98 33.07 -23.18
CA GLU A 164 5.01 31.78 -23.89
C GLU A 164 4.93 30.64 -22.87
N SER A 165 4.01 29.71 -23.08
CA SER A 165 3.67 28.66 -22.14
C SER A 165 3.35 27.34 -22.84
N ASP A 166 3.79 26.25 -22.23
CA ASP A 166 3.50 24.89 -22.67
C ASP A 166 2.39 24.23 -21.84
N PRO A 167 1.57 23.36 -22.46
CA PRO A 167 0.52 22.65 -21.74
C PRO A 167 1.09 21.50 -20.89
N VAL A 168 0.87 21.57 -19.59
CA VAL A 168 1.23 20.50 -18.63
C VAL A 168 0.01 20.17 -17.77
N PHE A 169 -0.49 18.93 -17.82
CA PHE A 169 -1.71 18.49 -17.12
C PHE A 169 -2.88 19.48 -17.23
N HIS A 170 -3.26 19.84 -18.47
CA HIS A 170 -4.33 20.81 -18.75
C HIS A 170 -4.12 22.21 -18.14
N ARG A 171 -2.88 22.61 -17.84
CA ARG A 171 -2.53 23.94 -17.30
C ARG A 171 -1.42 24.55 -18.14
N CYS A 172 -1.50 25.85 -18.42
CA CYS A 172 -0.46 26.56 -19.16
C CYS A 172 0.66 27.00 -18.21
N ILE A 173 1.88 26.48 -18.42
CA ILE A 173 3.06 26.80 -17.62
C ILE A 173 4.06 27.60 -18.47
N PRO A 174 4.50 28.80 -18.04
CA PRO A 174 5.45 29.62 -18.79
C PRO A 174 6.82 28.95 -18.97
N THR A 175 7.36 28.98 -20.19
CA THR A 175 8.64 28.34 -20.57
C THR A 175 9.65 29.30 -21.23
N GLY A 176 9.25 30.54 -21.52
CA GLY A 176 10.10 31.53 -22.21
C GLY A 176 11.26 32.13 -21.36
N LYS A 177 12.29 32.64 -22.03
CA LYS A 177 13.52 33.24 -21.41
C LYS A 177 13.25 34.39 -20.44
N ASN A 178 12.13 35.10 -20.60
CA ASN A 178 11.72 36.25 -19.77
C ASN A 178 10.65 35.91 -18.73
N ALA A 179 10.27 34.62 -18.61
CA ALA A 179 9.28 34.20 -17.63
C ALA A 179 9.79 34.41 -16.19
N PRO A 180 8.90 34.60 -15.20
CA PRO A 180 9.27 34.54 -13.78
C PRO A 180 9.67 33.09 -13.41
N ILE A 181 10.94 32.76 -13.68
CA ILE A 181 11.47 31.40 -13.63
C ILE A 181 11.46 30.85 -12.20
N LYS A 182 11.53 31.66 -11.13
CA LYS A 182 11.53 31.15 -9.74
C LYS A 182 10.17 30.57 -9.34
N GLU A 183 9.09 31.29 -9.64
CA GLU A 183 7.72 30.89 -9.36
C GLU A 183 7.25 29.79 -10.33
N ALA A 184 7.68 29.89 -11.60
CA ALA A 184 7.52 28.81 -12.55
C ALA A 184 8.35 27.58 -12.15
N GLN A 185 9.52 27.72 -11.51
CA GLN A 185 10.36 26.62 -11.01
C GLN A 185 9.75 25.89 -9.83
N GLU A 186 8.98 26.52 -8.94
CA GLU A 186 8.27 25.76 -7.90
C GLU A 186 7.20 24.85 -8.49
N LEU A 187 6.50 25.32 -9.54
CA LEU A 187 5.55 24.53 -10.31
C LEU A 187 6.23 23.52 -11.25
N PHE A 188 7.39 23.88 -11.81
CA PHE A 188 8.17 23.10 -12.76
C PHE A 188 9.12 22.11 -12.09
N ASN A 189 9.58 22.31 -10.85
CA ASN A 189 10.39 21.32 -10.13
C ASN A 189 9.58 20.08 -9.74
N VAL A 190 8.25 20.21 -9.67
CA VAL A 190 7.31 19.08 -9.59
C VAL A 190 7.18 18.36 -10.95
N VAL A 191 7.55 19.03 -12.05
CA VAL A 191 7.42 18.58 -13.45
C VAL A 191 8.77 18.19 -14.10
N SER A 192 9.90 18.64 -13.60
CA SER A 192 11.24 18.33 -14.13
C SER A 192 11.79 16.99 -13.66
N GLY A 193 11.18 16.39 -12.62
CA GLY A 193 11.35 14.97 -12.32
C GLY A 193 10.90 14.05 -13.46
N TRP A 194 10.19 14.58 -14.46
CA TRP A 194 9.59 13.81 -15.54
C TRP A 194 10.54 13.47 -16.69
N ASP A 195 11.69 14.17 -16.87
CA ASP A 195 12.71 13.76 -17.87
C ASP A 195 13.33 12.40 -17.52
N PHE A 196 13.60 12.18 -16.22
CA PHE A 196 14.04 10.89 -15.71
C PHE A 196 12.93 9.83 -15.86
N VAL A 197 11.67 10.22 -15.60
CA VAL A 197 10.50 9.34 -15.77
C VAL A 197 10.29 8.97 -17.23
N GLU A 198 10.46 9.90 -18.18
CA GLU A 198 10.29 9.66 -19.61
C GLU A 198 11.34 8.68 -20.13
N LYS A 199 12.63 8.89 -19.79
CA LYS A 199 13.71 7.96 -20.14
C LYS A 199 13.51 6.58 -19.50
N THR A 200 13.11 6.55 -18.22
CA THR A 200 12.79 5.30 -17.52
C THR A 200 11.57 4.60 -18.12
N ALA A 201 10.54 5.35 -18.51
CA ALA A 201 9.33 4.82 -19.12
C ALA A 201 9.61 4.26 -20.52
N HIS A 202 10.47 4.91 -21.29
CA HIS A 202 10.96 4.39 -22.56
C HIS A 202 11.71 3.06 -22.37
N ASP A 203 12.67 3.00 -21.44
CA ASP A 203 13.42 1.79 -21.12
C ASP A 203 12.51 0.65 -20.61
N LEU A 204 11.49 0.97 -19.80
CA LEU A 204 10.48 0.01 -19.33
C LEU A 204 9.55 -0.46 -20.46
N TYR A 205 9.14 0.45 -21.33
CA TYR A 205 8.32 0.12 -22.48
C TYR A 205 9.07 -0.79 -23.45
N LYS A 206 10.38 -0.61 -23.63
CA LYS A 206 11.17 -1.51 -24.46
C LYS A 206 11.37 -2.88 -23.79
N SER A 207 11.67 -2.89 -22.49
CA SER A 207 12.02 -4.11 -21.75
C SER A 207 10.83 -4.91 -21.20
N TRP A 208 9.58 -4.47 -21.40
CA TRP A 208 8.39 -5.09 -20.80
C TRP A 208 8.25 -6.59 -21.05
N HIS A 209 8.66 -7.07 -22.25
CA HIS A 209 8.65 -8.49 -22.58
C HIS A 209 9.62 -9.29 -21.70
N VAL A 210 10.81 -8.75 -21.47
CA VAL A 210 11.82 -9.35 -20.58
C VAL A 210 11.31 -9.32 -19.14
N ILE A 211 10.67 -8.22 -18.71
CA ILE A 211 10.05 -8.13 -17.38
C ILE A 211 9.00 -9.22 -17.20
N ALA A 212 8.06 -9.36 -18.14
CA ALA A 212 7.01 -10.36 -18.09
C ALA A 212 7.56 -11.80 -18.09
N LEU A 213 8.55 -12.08 -18.95
CA LEU A 213 9.19 -13.39 -19.05
C LEU A 213 9.91 -13.76 -17.74
N VAL A 214 10.74 -12.87 -17.19
CA VAL A 214 11.49 -13.15 -15.96
C VAL A 214 10.56 -13.22 -14.74
N CYS A 215 9.49 -12.43 -14.70
CA CYS A 215 8.45 -12.59 -13.67
C CYS A 215 7.78 -13.97 -13.76
N GLY A 216 7.48 -14.47 -14.96
CA GLY A 216 7.00 -15.84 -15.16
C GLY A 216 7.99 -16.90 -14.67
N LEU A 217 9.28 -16.74 -14.97
CA LEU A 217 10.34 -17.62 -14.46
C LEU A 217 10.44 -17.58 -12.93
N SER A 218 10.23 -16.43 -12.29
CA SER A 218 10.26 -16.30 -10.83
C SER A 218 9.18 -17.13 -10.14
N LEU A 219 8.00 -17.27 -10.75
CA LEU A 219 6.94 -18.15 -10.27
C LEU A 219 7.39 -19.62 -10.34
N ILE A 220 7.97 -20.02 -11.47
CA ILE A 220 8.48 -21.39 -11.67
C ILE A 220 9.59 -21.70 -10.67
N PHE A 221 10.57 -20.81 -10.49
CA PHE A 221 11.63 -20.99 -9.49
C PHE A 221 11.09 -21.06 -8.06
N SER A 222 10.04 -20.30 -7.73
CA SER A 222 9.40 -20.37 -6.40
C SER A 222 8.70 -21.71 -6.16
N ILE A 223 8.01 -22.25 -7.17
CA ILE A 223 7.37 -23.58 -7.09
C ILE A 223 8.42 -24.68 -7.01
N ILE A 224 9.48 -24.61 -7.83
CA ILE A 224 10.61 -25.54 -7.78
C ILE A 224 11.25 -25.50 -6.39
N LEU A 225 11.48 -24.32 -5.82
CA LEU A 225 12.05 -24.17 -4.49
C LEU A 225 11.19 -24.85 -3.41
N ILE A 226 9.87 -24.71 -3.45
CA ILE A 226 8.95 -25.43 -2.54
C ILE A 226 9.06 -26.95 -2.75
N GLY A 227 9.06 -27.41 -4.01
CA GLY A 227 9.23 -28.83 -4.32
C GLY A 227 10.56 -29.39 -3.82
N LEU A 228 11.66 -28.65 -3.99
CA LEU A 228 12.98 -29.03 -3.50
C LEU A 228 13.03 -29.05 -1.96
N LEU A 229 12.39 -28.09 -1.29
CA LEU A 229 12.27 -28.07 0.16
C LEU A 229 11.53 -29.30 0.71
N HIS A 230 10.63 -29.92 -0.07
CA HIS A 230 9.95 -31.14 0.32
C HIS A 230 10.87 -32.39 0.27
N TYR A 231 11.65 -32.56 -0.80
CA TYR A 231 12.44 -33.79 -1.00
C TYR A 231 13.78 -33.80 -0.26
N LEU A 232 14.40 -32.64 -0.06
CA LEU A 232 15.78 -32.54 0.43
C LEU A 232 15.95 -31.36 1.40
N THR A 233 15.02 -31.17 2.36
CA THR A 233 14.99 -29.97 3.22
C THR A 233 16.36 -29.62 3.83
N GLN A 234 17.07 -30.60 4.37
CA GLN A 234 18.36 -30.37 5.02
C GLN A 234 19.42 -29.89 4.01
N ILE A 235 19.54 -30.56 2.86
CA ILE A 235 20.53 -30.22 1.83
C ILE A 235 20.20 -28.87 1.18
N ILE A 236 18.93 -28.65 0.85
CA ILE A 236 18.46 -27.42 0.19
C ILE A 236 18.59 -26.21 1.11
N SER A 237 18.26 -26.33 2.39
CA SER A 237 18.46 -25.24 3.35
C SER A 237 19.94 -24.88 3.47
N TRP A 238 20.84 -25.87 3.49
CA TRP A 238 22.29 -25.63 3.44
C TRP A 238 22.75 -24.98 2.14
N LEU A 239 22.26 -25.43 1.00
CA LEU A 239 22.58 -24.86 -0.31
C LEU A 239 22.16 -23.39 -0.39
N ILE A 240 20.95 -23.05 0.07
CA ILE A 240 20.46 -21.67 0.13
C ILE A 240 21.34 -20.82 1.04
N CYS A 241 21.65 -21.30 2.25
CA CYS A 241 22.51 -20.59 3.19
C CYS A 241 23.92 -20.36 2.63
N ILE A 242 24.53 -21.38 2.00
CA ILE A 242 25.86 -21.26 1.37
C ILE A 242 25.78 -20.27 0.21
N PHE A 243 24.81 -20.41 -0.68
CA PHE A 243 24.64 -19.53 -1.84
C PHE A 243 24.47 -18.06 -1.41
N VAL A 244 23.57 -17.78 -0.47
CA VAL A 244 23.34 -16.41 0.02
C VAL A 244 24.56 -15.89 0.78
N GLY A 245 25.23 -16.73 1.58
CA GLY A 245 26.47 -16.37 2.26
C GLY A 245 27.58 -15.97 1.28
N VAL A 246 27.83 -16.78 0.26
CA VAL A 246 28.82 -16.50 -0.80
C VAL A 246 28.45 -15.24 -1.58
N ALA A 247 27.18 -15.08 -1.96
CA ALA A 247 26.70 -13.89 -2.66
C ALA A 247 26.88 -12.62 -1.82
N SER A 248 26.57 -12.67 -0.52
CA SER A 248 26.74 -11.54 0.40
C SER A 248 28.21 -11.15 0.55
N ILE A 249 29.11 -12.14 0.65
CA ILE A 249 30.56 -11.89 0.70
C ILE A 249 31.03 -11.25 -0.61
N ALA A 250 30.63 -11.79 -1.76
CA ALA A 250 31.00 -11.28 -3.07
C ALA A 250 30.53 -9.84 -3.28
N ILE A 251 29.27 -9.52 -2.96
CA ILE A 251 28.71 -8.16 -3.03
C ILE A 251 29.51 -7.20 -2.14
N THR A 252 29.82 -7.62 -0.92
CA THR A 252 30.59 -6.79 0.03
C THR A 252 31.99 -6.49 -0.52
N ILE A 253 32.69 -7.50 -1.06
CA ILE A 253 34.00 -7.33 -1.70
C ILE A 253 33.92 -6.39 -2.91
N LEU A 254 32.90 -6.54 -3.76
CA LEU A 254 32.70 -5.69 -4.93
C LEU A 254 32.43 -4.22 -4.55
N LEU A 255 31.64 -3.97 -3.51
CA LEU A 255 31.38 -2.62 -3.01
C LEU A 255 32.64 -1.95 -2.45
N TRP A 256 33.47 -2.69 -1.72
CA TRP A 256 34.76 -2.18 -1.26
C TRP A 256 35.73 -1.94 -2.43
N TYR A 257 35.80 -2.86 -3.39
CA TYR A 257 36.63 -2.72 -4.58
C TYR A 257 36.27 -1.46 -5.38
N THR A 258 34.98 -1.27 -5.68
CA THR A 258 34.49 -0.10 -6.42
C THR A 258 34.74 1.21 -5.65
N TYR A 259 34.58 1.22 -4.32
CA TYR A 259 34.96 2.39 -3.50
C TYR A 259 36.45 2.72 -3.62
N PHE A 260 37.34 1.72 -3.50
CA PHE A 260 38.79 1.95 -3.64
C PHE A 260 39.18 2.40 -5.05
N GLU A 261 38.52 1.88 -6.09
CA GLU A 261 38.74 2.29 -7.47
C GLU A 261 38.33 3.76 -7.71
N ILE A 262 37.14 4.16 -7.22
CA ILE A 262 36.66 5.54 -7.28
C ILE A 262 37.64 6.47 -6.53
N LYS A 263 38.07 6.07 -5.32
CA LYS A 263 39.02 6.84 -4.52
C LYS A 263 40.36 7.02 -5.22
N LYS A 264 40.88 5.96 -5.87
CA LYS A 264 42.15 6.00 -6.61
C LYS A 264 42.05 6.86 -7.88
N LYS A 265 40.93 6.79 -8.60
CA LYS A 265 40.68 7.60 -9.81
C LYS A 265 40.46 9.07 -9.51
N LYS A 266 39.99 9.43 -8.30
CA LYS A 266 39.86 10.82 -7.85
C LYS A 266 41.21 11.54 -7.67
N ASP A 267 42.25 10.80 -7.30
CA ASP A 267 43.62 11.34 -7.17
C ASP A 267 44.32 11.55 -8.52
N SER A 268 43.82 10.94 -9.60
CA SER A 268 44.29 11.14 -10.98
C SER A 268 43.31 12.00 -11.76
N SER A 269 43.67 13.24 -12.09
CA SER A 269 42.80 14.27 -12.67
C SER A 269 42.32 14.03 -14.11
N GLU A 270 41.73 12.89 -14.41
CA GLU A 270 41.03 12.61 -15.67
C GLU A 270 39.75 11.81 -15.39
N LEU A 271 38.58 12.46 -15.55
CA LEU A 271 37.48 11.98 -16.42
C LEU A 271 36.18 12.76 -16.13
N SER A 272 35.91 13.76 -16.95
CA SER A 272 34.75 14.65 -16.91
C SER A 272 33.47 14.07 -17.54
N GLN A 273 33.38 12.76 -17.84
CA GLN A 273 32.23 12.20 -18.57
C GLN A 273 31.54 10.99 -17.91
N LEU A 274 32.04 10.49 -16.78
CA LEU A 274 31.36 9.46 -15.96
C LEU A 274 31.13 9.92 -14.51
N ALA A 275 31.34 11.20 -14.22
CA ALA A 275 31.14 11.76 -12.88
C ALA A 275 29.65 12.08 -12.57
N GLN A 276 28.80 12.11 -13.60
CA GLN A 276 27.39 12.49 -13.46
C GLN A 276 26.47 11.31 -13.10
N TYR A 277 26.90 10.06 -13.27
CA TYR A 277 26.10 8.86 -12.95
C TYR A 277 26.39 8.25 -11.57
N LEU A 278 27.58 8.47 -10.98
CA LEU A 278 27.92 7.99 -9.63
C LEU A 278 28.30 9.16 -8.71
N GLN A 279 27.34 10.05 -8.50
CA GLN A 279 27.56 11.32 -7.82
C GLN A 279 27.72 11.21 -6.29
N ASN A 280 28.11 10.06 -5.74
CA ASN A 280 28.33 10.00 -4.31
C ASN A 280 29.32 8.90 -3.88
N GLU A 281 30.60 9.24 -3.85
CA GLU A 281 31.64 8.49 -3.12
C GLU A 281 31.16 8.13 -1.71
N THR A 282 30.46 9.06 -1.06
CA THR A 282 29.87 8.84 0.26
C THR A 282 28.75 7.80 0.25
N ALA A 283 27.95 7.68 -0.83
CA ALA A 283 26.92 6.65 -0.90
C ALA A 283 27.52 5.26 -1.11
N VAL A 284 28.51 5.10 -1.98
CA VAL A 284 29.17 3.79 -2.18
C VAL A 284 29.87 3.34 -0.89
N TYR A 285 30.52 4.27 -0.18
CA TYR A 285 31.10 4.00 1.14
C TYR A 285 30.05 3.60 2.19
N VAL A 286 28.94 4.33 2.28
CA VAL A 286 27.83 4.00 3.20
C VAL A 286 27.22 2.64 2.86
N PHE A 287 27.01 2.33 1.58
CA PHE A 287 26.52 1.02 1.15
C PHE A 287 27.48 -0.12 1.48
N ALA A 288 28.80 0.10 1.35
CA ALA A 288 29.80 -0.89 1.74
C ALA A 288 29.77 -1.20 3.24
N ILE A 289 29.60 -0.19 4.11
CA ILE A 289 29.45 -0.40 5.57
C ILE A 289 28.15 -1.14 5.89
N ILE A 290 27.04 -0.77 5.26
CA ILE A 290 25.76 -1.46 5.49
C ILE A 290 25.88 -2.93 5.05
N ALA A 291 26.50 -3.19 3.90
CA ALA A 291 26.70 -4.53 3.38
C ALA A 291 27.58 -5.39 4.31
N THR A 292 28.64 -4.85 4.91
CA THR A 292 29.47 -5.60 5.87
C THR A 292 28.70 -5.98 7.13
N ILE A 293 27.90 -5.06 7.68
CA ILE A 293 27.06 -5.33 8.86
C ILE A 293 26.06 -6.45 8.55
N VAL A 294 25.36 -6.35 7.41
CA VAL A 294 24.40 -7.37 6.97
C VAL A 294 25.09 -8.71 6.75
N MET A 295 26.25 -8.73 6.11
CA MET A 295 27.05 -9.95 5.89
C MET A 295 27.41 -10.64 7.21
N ILE A 296 27.90 -9.89 8.20
CA ILE A 296 28.26 -10.45 9.52
C ILE A 296 27.02 -11.06 10.20
N ILE A 297 25.90 -10.33 10.20
CA ILE A 297 24.64 -10.81 10.80
C ILE A 297 24.20 -12.10 10.11
N LEU A 298 24.19 -12.13 8.77
CA LEU A 298 23.79 -13.32 8.01
C LEU A 298 24.68 -14.53 8.32
N ILE A 299 26.00 -14.36 8.37
CA ILE A 299 26.94 -15.46 8.66
C ILE A 299 26.72 -15.99 10.09
N VAL A 300 26.57 -15.10 11.07
CA VAL A 300 26.32 -15.49 12.47
C VAL A 300 25.02 -16.28 12.58
N VAL A 301 23.95 -15.81 11.93
CA VAL A 301 22.65 -16.48 11.95
C VAL A 301 22.75 -17.86 11.27
N ILE A 302 23.37 -17.96 10.09
CA ILE A 302 23.60 -19.23 9.39
C ILE A 302 24.38 -20.22 10.27
N TYR A 303 25.41 -19.74 10.97
CA TYR A 303 26.21 -20.57 11.88
C TYR A 303 25.35 -21.18 13.00
N PHE A 304 24.52 -20.37 13.68
CA PHE A 304 23.65 -20.89 14.74
C PHE A 304 22.58 -21.87 14.24
N MET A 305 22.05 -21.64 13.04
CA MET A 305 21.00 -22.47 12.45
C MET A 305 21.45 -23.86 12.03
N SER A 306 22.74 -24.01 11.69
CA SER A 306 23.33 -25.27 11.21
C SER A 306 22.97 -26.49 12.06
N SER A 307 22.86 -26.30 13.38
CA SER A 307 22.60 -27.35 14.36
C SER A 307 21.13 -27.81 14.44
N LYS A 308 20.18 -27.09 13.84
CA LYS A 308 18.72 -27.29 14.05
C LYS A 308 17.95 -27.75 12.80
N PHE A 309 18.62 -27.89 11.65
CA PHE A 309 17.96 -28.24 10.38
C PHE A 309 17.24 -29.59 10.39
N SER A 310 17.67 -30.54 11.22
CA SER A 310 17.02 -31.87 11.30
C SER A 310 15.58 -31.79 11.79
N GLY A 311 15.27 -30.91 12.76
CA GLY A 311 13.89 -30.71 13.22
C GLY A 311 13.02 -30.07 12.14
N LEU A 312 13.53 -29.04 11.47
CA LEU A 312 12.80 -28.32 10.42
C LEU A 312 12.46 -29.20 9.20
N ALA A 313 13.28 -30.20 8.92
CA ALA A 313 13.05 -31.13 7.80
C ALA A 313 11.71 -31.86 7.90
N ALA A 314 11.36 -32.39 9.08
CA ALA A 314 10.09 -33.07 9.28
C ALA A 314 8.88 -32.12 9.08
N LEU A 315 9.04 -30.86 9.52
CA LEU A 315 8.00 -29.84 9.39
C LEU A 315 7.76 -29.44 7.93
N PHE A 316 8.84 -29.23 7.19
CA PHE A 316 8.76 -28.86 5.77
C PHE A 316 8.31 -30.02 4.88
N GLU A 317 8.69 -31.25 5.22
CA GLU A 317 8.21 -32.45 4.53
C GLU A 317 6.68 -32.55 4.65
N GLU A 318 6.13 -32.44 5.86
CA GLU A 318 4.69 -32.50 6.10
C GLU A 318 3.93 -31.31 5.51
N ALA A 319 4.49 -30.10 5.57
CA ALA A 319 3.92 -28.93 4.89
C ALA A 319 3.89 -29.12 3.36
N GLY A 320 4.94 -29.71 2.79
CA GLY A 320 5.00 -30.08 1.38
C GLY A 320 3.91 -31.08 0.98
N LYS A 321 3.71 -32.15 1.78
CA LYS A 321 2.61 -33.12 1.57
C LYS A 321 1.25 -32.46 1.61
N CYS A 322 1.04 -31.57 2.59
CA CYS A 322 -0.19 -30.79 2.75
C CYS A 322 -0.49 -29.97 1.48
N ILE A 323 0.46 -29.16 1.00
CA ILE A 323 0.29 -28.31 -0.19
C ILE A 323 0.11 -29.14 -1.47
N TYR A 324 0.88 -30.23 -1.63
CA TYR A 324 0.78 -31.11 -2.80
C TYR A 324 -0.59 -31.80 -2.88
N SER A 325 -1.13 -32.24 -1.73
CA SER A 325 -2.43 -32.89 -1.67
C SER A 325 -3.63 -31.95 -1.85
N MET A 326 -3.43 -30.64 -1.66
CA MET A 326 -4.49 -29.62 -1.74
C MET A 326 -4.05 -28.43 -2.59
N PRO A 327 -3.92 -28.58 -3.93
CA PRO A 327 -3.48 -27.50 -4.81
C PRO A 327 -4.43 -26.28 -4.79
N GLN A 328 -5.67 -26.43 -4.32
CA GLN A 328 -6.62 -25.34 -4.15
C GLN A 328 -6.21 -24.36 -3.03
N ILE A 329 -5.20 -24.66 -2.21
CA ILE A 329 -4.76 -23.82 -1.10
C ILE A 329 -4.18 -22.47 -1.56
N PHE A 330 -3.79 -22.34 -2.83
CA PHE A 330 -3.41 -21.06 -3.45
C PHE A 330 -4.61 -20.14 -3.75
N GLY A 331 -5.84 -20.67 -3.71
CA GLY A 331 -7.07 -19.94 -4.03
C GLY A 331 -7.40 -18.79 -3.06
N PRO A 332 -7.41 -19.00 -1.73
CA PRO A 332 -7.75 -17.93 -0.78
C PRO A 332 -6.83 -16.69 -0.83
N PRO A 333 -5.49 -16.81 -0.93
CA PRO A 333 -4.61 -15.65 -1.16
C PRO A 333 -4.92 -14.90 -2.47
N LEU A 334 -5.18 -15.62 -3.56
CA LEU A 334 -5.52 -15.01 -4.85
C LEU A 334 -6.86 -14.27 -4.78
N LEU A 335 -7.87 -14.87 -4.13
CA LEU A 335 -9.16 -14.25 -3.92
C LEU A 335 -9.03 -12.97 -3.06
N ALA A 336 -8.22 -13.01 -2.00
CA ALA A 336 -7.92 -11.83 -1.19
C ALA A 336 -7.25 -10.72 -2.01
N PHE A 337 -6.29 -11.06 -2.87
CA PHE A 337 -5.63 -10.09 -3.75
C PHE A 337 -6.63 -9.41 -4.71
N ILE A 338 -7.48 -10.21 -5.37
CA ILE A 338 -8.53 -9.68 -6.26
C ILE A 338 -9.51 -8.78 -5.49
N ALA A 339 -9.96 -9.22 -4.31
CA ALA A 339 -10.85 -8.44 -3.46
C ALA A 339 -10.23 -7.11 -3.00
N LEU A 340 -8.94 -7.11 -2.64
CA LEU A 340 -8.19 -5.90 -2.28
C LEU A 340 -8.06 -4.94 -3.47
N MET A 341 -7.79 -5.44 -4.68
CA MET A 341 -7.71 -4.61 -5.88
C MET A 341 -9.05 -3.94 -6.21
N ILE A 342 -10.15 -4.69 -6.15
CA ILE A 342 -11.51 -4.16 -6.34
C ILE A 342 -11.83 -3.12 -5.27
N PHE A 343 -11.57 -3.44 -4.00
CA PHE A 343 -11.80 -2.52 -2.89
C PHE A 343 -10.97 -1.25 -3.00
N PHE A 344 -9.69 -1.35 -3.35
CA PHE A 344 -8.80 -0.20 -3.51
C PHE A 344 -9.25 0.70 -4.67
N ALA A 345 -9.64 0.12 -5.82
CA ALA A 345 -10.17 0.88 -6.94
C ALA A 345 -11.45 1.62 -6.57
N PHE A 346 -12.38 0.95 -5.90
CA PHE A 346 -13.60 1.57 -5.35
C PHE A 346 -13.27 2.70 -4.37
N TRP A 347 -12.36 2.44 -3.42
CA TRP A 347 -11.93 3.38 -2.41
C TRP A 347 -11.30 4.64 -3.01
N VAL A 348 -10.36 4.50 -3.96
CA VAL A 348 -9.71 5.62 -4.66
C VAL A 348 -10.77 6.46 -5.38
N THR A 349 -11.67 5.81 -6.11
CA THR A 349 -12.73 6.51 -6.84
C THR A 349 -13.59 7.35 -5.90
N VAL A 350 -14.01 6.79 -4.77
CA VAL A 350 -14.82 7.52 -3.78
C VAL A 350 -14.01 8.65 -3.15
N VAL A 351 -12.74 8.45 -2.79
CA VAL A 351 -11.91 9.50 -2.19
C VAL A 351 -11.69 10.67 -3.15
N VAL A 352 -11.46 10.41 -4.44
CA VAL A 352 -11.34 11.46 -5.47
C VAL A 352 -12.67 12.22 -5.61
N CYS A 353 -13.80 11.51 -5.63
CA CYS A 353 -15.11 12.14 -5.68
C CYS A 353 -15.40 12.96 -4.40
N LEU A 354 -15.04 12.45 -3.23
CA LEU A 354 -15.22 13.12 -1.94
C LEU A 354 -14.33 14.37 -1.82
N ALA A 355 -13.08 14.30 -2.28
CA ALA A 355 -12.17 15.44 -2.34
C ALA A 355 -12.67 16.55 -3.26
N THR A 356 -13.53 16.22 -4.24
CA THR A 356 -14.16 17.18 -5.15
C THR A 356 -15.60 17.52 -4.77
N ALA A 357 -16.16 16.90 -3.74
CA ALA A 357 -17.53 17.11 -3.25
C ALA A 357 -17.72 18.42 -2.48
N ALA A 358 -16.92 19.43 -2.80
CA ALA A 358 -16.97 20.75 -2.20
C ALA A 358 -18.17 21.54 -2.73
N ILE A 359 -18.81 22.27 -1.81
CA ILE A 359 -19.84 23.26 -2.15
C ILE A 359 -19.12 24.48 -2.72
N PRO A 360 -19.60 25.08 -3.83
CA PRO A 360 -19.06 26.34 -4.33
C PRO A 360 -19.22 27.42 -3.26
N GLY A 361 -18.09 27.93 -2.75
CA GLY A 361 -18.03 29.11 -1.89
C GLY A 361 -17.63 30.34 -2.71
N PHE A 362 -17.82 31.51 -2.12
CA PHE A 362 -17.47 32.78 -2.75
C PHE A 362 -16.44 33.51 -1.91
N LYS A 363 -15.24 33.72 -2.47
CA LYS A 363 -14.21 34.55 -1.82
C LYS A 363 -14.24 35.96 -2.41
N PRO A 364 -14.47 37.01 -1.62
CA PRO A 364 -14.32 38.37 -2.10
C PRO A 364 -12.84 38.67 -2.33
N ILE A 365 -12.48 39.20 -3.50
CA ILE A 365 -11.24 39.95 -3.66
C ILE A 365 -11.57 41.40 -3.32
N LEU A 366 -11.05 41.87 -2.18
CA LEU A 366 -11.03 43.28 -1.84
C LEU A 366 -9.96 43.95 -2.71
N ASP A 367 -10.38 44.87 -3.56
CA ASP A 367 -9.52 45.93 -4.08
C ASP A 367 -9.81 47.18 -3.23
N VAL A 368 -9.14 47.30 -2.09
CA VAL A 368 -9.12 48.52 -1.28
C VAL A 368 -7.67 48.86 -1.03
N THR A 369 -7.04 49.47 -2.03
CA THR A 369 -5.99 50.44 -1.78
C THR A 369 -6.64 51.61 -1.03
N ASN A 370 -6.42 51.67 0.29
CA ASN A 370 -6.66 52.80 1.20
C ASN A 370 -8.04 53.52 1.11
N PRO A 371 -8.89 53.47 2.15
CA PRO A 371 -10.13 54.26 2.19
C PRO A 371 -9.91 55.77 2.41
N GLN A 372 -8.78 56.34 1.95
CA GLN A 372 -8.38 57.70 2.34
C GLN A 372 -7.67 58.54 1.27
N GLU A 373 -7.79 58.21 -0.02
CA GLU A 373 -7.46 59.17 -1.07
C GLU A 373 -8.64 59.42 -2.01
N ASN A 374 -8.93 60.71 -2.18
CA ASN A 374 -10.03 61.26 -2.95
C ASN A 374 -9.97 60.81 -4.42
N ILE A 375 -10.90 59.95 -4.85
CA ILE A 375 -11.13 59.68 -6.28
C ILE A 375 -12.21 60.63 -6.80
N PRO A 376 -12.02 61.26 -7.97
CA PRO A 376 -12.94 62.23 -8.54
C PRO A 376 -14.31 61.58 -8.84
N LYS A 377 -15.37 62.24 -8.37
CA LYS A 377 -16.75 61.97 -8.79
C LYS A 377 -16.87 62.32 -10.27
N ASP A 378 -17.27 61.37 -11.13
CA ASP A 378 -17.80 61.70 -12.45
C ASP A 378 -19.13 62.48 -12.23
N PRO A 379 -19.26 63.74 -12.70
CA PRO A 379 -20.46 64.53 -12.48
C PRO A 379 -21.68 64.05 -13.27
N LYS A 380 -21.60 63.00 -14.11
CA LYS A 380 -22.67 62.70 -15.07
C LYS A 380 -23.42 61.39 -14.92
N ASN A 381 -22.98 60.42 -14.13
CA ASN A 381 -23.79 59.23 -13.84
C ASN A 381 -23.46 58.68 -12.45
N GLY A 382 -24.30 58.99 -11.47
CA GLY A 382 -24.19 58.50 -10.09
C GLY A 382 -24.49 57.01 -9.99
N ALA A 383 -23.53 56.17 -10.36
CA ALA A 383 -23.53 54.75 -10.02
C ALA A 383 -22.18 54.42 -9.36
N ASP A 384 -22.23 53.99 -8.10
CA ASP A 384 -21.10 53.45 -7.33
C ASP A 384 -20.35 52.40 -8.16
N LEU A 385 -19.11 52.71 -8.55
CA LEU A 385 -18.19 51.74 -9.15
C LEU A 385 -17.39 51.03 -8.06
N GLN A 386 -18.08 50.36 -7.14
CA GLN A 386 -17.44 49.46 -6.17
C GLN A 386 -18.05 48.06 -6.29
N LYS A 387 -17.80 47.40 -7.43
CA LYS A 387 -18.17 45.98 -7.59
C LYS A 387 -17.09 45.12 -6.95
N THR A 388 -17.34 44.65 -5.73
CA THR A 388 -16.55 43.59 -5.10
C THR A 388 -16.65 42.32 -5.96
N PHE A 389 -15.58 41.96 -6.67
CA PHE A 389 -15.52 40.70 -7.39
C PHE A 389 -15.39 39.54 -6.40
N LYS A 390 -16.38 38.66 -6.40
CA LYS A 390 -16.28 37.37 -5.71
C LYS A 390 -15.68 36.38 -6.71
N LEU A 391 -14.95 35.35 -6.27
CA LEU A 391 -14.52 34.23 -7.14
C LEU A 391 -15.09 32.94 -6.60
N VAL A 392 -15.39 32.01 -7.51
CA VAL A 392 -15.83 30.67 -7.11
C VAL A 392 -14.61 29.93 -6.58
N GLU A 393 -14.58 29.73 -5.28
CA GLU A 393 -13.61 28.89 -4.61
C GLU A 393 -14.36 27.74 -3.95
N TYR A 394 -13.99 26.52 -4.32
CA TYR A 394 -14.57 25.34 -3.71
C TYR A 394 -14.00 25.19 -2.30
N GLN A 395 -14.77 25.61 -1.30
CA GLN A 395 -14.37 25.49 0.10
C GLN A 395 -14.59 24.06 0.60
N GLU A 396 -13.59 23.56 1.32
CA GLU A 396 -13.74 22.33 2.10
C GLU A 396 -14.77 22.57 3.20
N VAL A 397 -15.84 21.77 3.22
CA VAL A 397 -16.84 21.82 4.29
C VAL A 397 -16.48 20.79 5.36
N ASP A 398 -16.64 21.13 6.63
CA ASP A 398 -16.13 20.29 7.74
C ASP A 398 -16.63 18.85 7.72
N TYR A 399 -17.85 18.59 7.24
CA TYR A 399 -18.40 17.22 7.15
C TYR A 399 -17.68 16.34 6.11
N THR A 400 -17.16 16.88 4.99
CA THR A 400 -16.44 16.06 3.99
C THR A 400 -15.11 15.58 4.54
N ARG A 401 -14.50 16.36 5.44
CA ARG A 401 -13.29 15.98 6.18
C ARG A 401 -13.54 14.79 7.10
N TYR A 402 -14.64 14.78 7.85
CA TYR A 402 -15.01 13.63 8.69
C TYR A 402 -15.32 12.38 7.87
N MET A 403 -16.02 12.53 6.73
CA MET A 403 -16.26 11.43 5.78
C MET A 403 -14.94 10.85 5.24
N LEU A 404 -13.96 11.70 4.96
CA LEU A 404 -12.63 11.28 4.51
C LEU A 404 -11.90 10.50 5.61
N TYR A 405 -11.97 10.96 6.86
CA TYR A 405 -11.39 10.22 8.00
C TYR A 405 -12.01 8.83 8.15
N ILE A 406 -13.34 8.70 8.00
CA ILE A 406 -14.01 7.40 8.03
C ILE A 406 -13.48 6.50 6.89
N TYR A 407 -13.31 7.04 5.69
CA TYR A 407 -12.73 6.29 4.56
C TYR A 407 -11.27 5.88 4.77
N LEU A 408 -10.47 6.71 5.44
CA LEU A 408 -9.09 6.34 5.79
C LEU A 408 -9.06 5.18 6.82
N VAL A 409 -9.97 5.18 7.79
CA VAL A 409 -10.14 4.05 8.71
C VAL A 409 -10.61 2.81 7.95
N ALA A 410 -11.54 2.96 7.00
CA ALA A 410 -12.06 1.87 6.18
C ALA A 410 -10.96 1.20 5.35
N LEU A 411 -10.04 1.98 4.78
CA LEU A 411 -8.92 1.46 4.01
C LEU A 411 -8.13 0.43 4.83
N VAL A 412 -7.84 0.75 6.09
CA VAL A 412 -7.09 -0.15 6.97
C VAL A 412 -7.96 -1.33 7.41
N TRP A 413 -9.16 -1.09 7.94
CA TRP A 413 -9.97 -2.15 8.54
C TRP A 413 -10.44 -3.18 7.52
N VAL A 414 -10.94 -2.74 6.36
CA VAL A 414 -11.41 -3.64 5.30
C VAL A 414 -10.24 -4.44 4.71
N SER A 415 -9.08 -3.81 4.52
CA SER A 415 -7.90 -4.53 4.02
C SER A 415 -7.45 -5.62 5.01
N GLU A 416 -7.34 -5.29 6.30
CA GLU A 416 -7.00 -6.27 7.34
C GLU A 416 -8.06 -7.37 7.47
N PHE A 417 -9.34 -7.05 7.25
CA PHE A 417 -10.43 -8.04 7.21
C PHE A 417 -10.26 -9.04 6.06
N ILE A 418 -9.97 -8.56 4.85
CA ILE A 418 -9.77 -9.43 3.67
C ILE A 418 -8.57 -10.35 3.88
N PHE A 419 -7.45 -9.82 4.40
CA PHE A 419 -6.28 -10.63 4.73
C PHE A 419 -6.58 -11.67 5.83
N ALA A 420 -7.25 -11.27 6.90
CA ALA A 420 -7.63 -12.16 8.00
C ALA A 420 -8.59 -13.27 7.56
N ALA A 421 -9.53 -12.96 6.67
CA ALA A 421 -10.43 -13.94 6.06
C ALA A 421 -9.64 -15.02 5.28
N SER A 422 -8.67 -14.60 4.48
CA SER A 422 -7.77 -15.54 3.77
C SER A 422 -6.99 -16.42 4.74
N GLN A 423 -6.40 -15.83 5.80
CA GLN A 423 -5.67 -16.60 6.82
C GLN A 423 -6.52 -17.63 7.54
N LEU A 424 -7.75 -17.26 7.96
CA LEU A 424 -8.65 -18.21 8.62
C LEU A 424 -9.08 -19.33 7.66
N CYS A 425 -9.31 -19.01 6.38
CA CYS A 425 -9.62 -20.02 5.36
C CYS A 425 -8.45 -21.00 5.17
N LEU A 426 -7.22 -20.51 5.08
CA LEU A 426 -6.01 -21.34 4.98
C LEU A 426 -5.86 -22.23 6.20
N ALA A 427 -5.98 -21.65 7.40
CA ALA A 427 -5.84 -22.38 8.64
C ALA A 427 -6.88 -23.51 8.75
N GLY A 428 -8.13 -23.25 8.36
CA GLY A 428 -9.19 -24.26 8.33
C GLY A 428 -8.98 -25.35 7.29
N ALA A 429 -8.41 -25.04 6.11
CA ALA A 429 -8.11 -26.06 5.10
C ALA A 429 -7.02 -27.02 5.59
N VAL A 430 -5.94 -26.47 6.17
CA VAL A 430 -4.84 -27.24 6.77
C VAL A 430 -5.33 -28.07 7.95
N ALA A 431 -6.18 -27.52 8.83
CA ALA A 431 -6.74 -28.27 9.94
C ALA A 431 -7.62 -29.45 9.46
N LEU A 432 -8.47 -29.24 8.45
CA LEU A 432 -9.30 -30.32 7.88
C LEU A 432 -8.45 -31.46 7.31
N TRP A 433 -7.35 -31.14 6.64
CA TRP A 433 -6.39 -32.11 6.13
C TRP A 433 -5.63 -32.84 7.23
N TYR A 434 -5.11 -32.09 8.21
CA TYR A 434 -4.36 -32.64 9.34
C TYR A 434 -5.22 -33.59 10.18
N PHE A 435 -6.50 -33.32 10.36
CA PHE A 435 -7.39 -34.20 11.11
C PHE A 435 -8.11 -35.24 10.24
N LYS A 436 -7.70 -35.43 8.97
CA LYS A 436 -8.28 -36.37 7.99
C LYS A 436 -9.82 -36.35 7.95
N LYS A 437 -10.43 -35.16 8.01
CA LYS A 437 -11.90 -35.07 7.96
C LYS A 437 -12.40 -35.43 6.55
N PRO A 438 -13.54 -36.11 6.43
CA PRO A 438 -14.13 -36.44 5.14
C PRO A 438 -14.61 -35.15 4.47
N THR A 439 -14.00 -34.81 3.34
CA THR A 439 -14.35 -33.64 2.52
C THR A 439 -13.77 -33.84 1.12
N ASP A 440 -14.53 -33.47 0.09
CA ASP A 440 -14.06 -33.50 -1.30
C ASP A 440 -13.06 -32.37 -1.59
N SER A 441 -13.25 -31.21 -0.95
CA SER A 441 -12.35 -30.05 -1.06
C SER A 441 -12.20 -29.35 0.30
N PRO A 442 -11.11 -29.60 1.05
CA PRO A 442 -10.85 -28.96 2.34
C PRO A 442 -10.87 -27.42 2.27
N VAL A 443 -10.45 -26.85 1.14
CA VAL A 443 -10.39 -25.41 0.93
C VAL A 443 -11.78 -24.80 0.75
N CYS A 444 -12.62 -25.40 -0.12
CA CYS A 444 -13.98 -24.92 -0.32
C CYS A 444 -14.83 -25.09 0.95
N ASP A 445 -14.63 -26.19 1.67
CA ASP A 445 -15.28 -26.43 2.96
C ASP A 445 -14.87 -25.41 4.02
N SER A 446 -13.58 -25.10 4.11
CA SER A 446 -13.06 -24.07 5.01
C SER A 446 -13.62 -22.69 4.65
N MET A 447 -13.63 -22.33 3.37
CA MET A 447 -14.22 -21.09 2.88
C MET A 447 -15.71 -21.00 3.21
N SER A 448 -16.47 -22.10 3.01
CA SER A 448 -17.89 -22.12 3.36
C SER A 448 -18.10 -21.96 4.86
N LYS A 449 -17.24 -22.55 5.71
CA LYS A 449 -17.32 -22.41 7.17
C LYS A 449 -16.97 -20.99 7.61
N LEU A 450 -15.96 -20.38 7.01
CA LEU A 450 -15.62 -18.96 7.21
C LEU A 450 -16.83 -18.05 6.95
N ILE A 451 -17.45 -18.16 5.78
CA ILE A 451 -18.58 -17.30 5.37
C ILE A 451 -19.81 -17.52 6.26
N LYS A 452 -20.11 -18.78 6.61
CA LYS A 452 -21.32 -19.12 7.38
C LYS A 452 -21.18 -18.82 8.88
N TYR A 453 -19.99 -19.01 9.45
CA TYR A 453 -19.84 -19.05 10.91
C TYR A 453 -18.86 -18.03 11.48
N HIS A 454 -17.78 -17.65 10.77
CA HIS A 454 -16.63 -17.01 11.41
C HIS A 454 -16.32 -15.58 10.97
N LEU A 455 -17.14 -14.96 10.10
CA LEU A 455 -16.93 -13.57 9.69
C LEU A 455 -16.89 -12.57 10.86
N GLY A 456 -17.62 -12.84 11.95
CA GLY A 456 -17.59 -12.00 13.16
C GLY A 456 -16.23 -12.03 13.85
N SER A 457 -15.62 -13.20 13.99
CA SER A 457 -14.29 -13.34 14.59
C SER A 457 -13.20 -12.68 13.73
N VAL A 458 -13.33 -12.78 12.40
CA VAL A 458 -12.45 -12.09 11.45
C VAL A 458 -12.59 -10.56 11.59
N ALA A 459 -13.82 -10.05 11.66
CA ALA A 459 -14.09 -8.61 11.87
C ALA A 459 -13.49 -8.08 13.17
N LYS A 460 -13.63 -8.84 14.27
CA LYS A 460 -13.06 -8.50 15.57
C LYS A 460 -11.54 -8.50 15.56
N GLY A 461 -10.92 -9.55 15.03
CA GLY A 461 -9.47 -9.64 14.94
C GLY A 461 -8.88 -8.54 14.05
N SER A 462 -9.42 -8.33 12.85
CA SER A 462 -8.94 -7.27 11.95
C SER A 462 -9.13 -5.86 12.52
N PHE A 463 -10.20 -5.64 13.30
CA PHE A 463 -10.40 -4.38 14.01
C PHE A 463 -9.32 -4.14 15.06
N LEU A 464 -8.94 -5.17 15.82
CA LEU A 464 -7.89 -5.07 16.84
C LEU A 464 -6.54 -4.66 16.23
N ILE A 465 -6.18 -5.20 15.06
CA ILE A 465 -4.99 -4.77 14.31
C ILE A 465 -5.13 -3.30 13.92
N THR A 466 -6.30 -2.92 13.39
CA THR A 466 -6.59 -1.56 12.93
C THR A 466 -6.45 -0.53 14.05
N LEU A 467 -6.92 -0.88 15.26
CA LEU A 467 -6.86 -0.03 16.45
C LEU A 467 -5.44 0.39 16.82
N PHE A 468 -4.44 -0.47 16.61
CA PHE A 468 -3.03 -0.15 16.89
C PHE A 468 -2.29 0.38 15.67
N LYS A 469 -2.72 0.01 14.46
CA LYS A 469 -2.12 0.46 13.21
C LYS A 469 -2.39 1.94 12.92
N ILE A 470 -3.60 2.44 13.18
CA ILE A 470 -3.95 3.86 12.92
C ILE A 470 -3.13 4.82 13.80
N PRO A 471 -3.06 4.68 15.13
CA PRO A 471 -2.23 5.55 15.98
C PRO A 471 -0.76 5.58 15.54
N ARG A 472 -0.20 4.42 15.14
CA ARG A 472 1.16 4.34 14.59
C ARG A 472 1.32 5.16 13.32
N LEU A 473 0.38 5.08 12.39
CA LEU A 473 0.38 5.88 11.16
C LEU A 473 0.29 7.38 11.47
N ILE A 474 -0.60 7.78 12.39
CA ILE A 474 -0.75 9.18 12.80
C ILE A 474 0.53 9.70 13.44
N LEU A 475 1.12 8.97 14.39
CA LEU A 475 2.38 9.35 15.05
C LEU A 475 3.54 9.46 14.06
N SER A 476 3.62 8.52 13.10
CA SER A 476 4.66 8.55 12.05
C SER A 476 4.50 9.77 11.15
N TYR A 477 3.27 10.12 10.77
CA TYR A 477 2.96 11.33 10.01
C TYR A 477 3.30 12.61 10.79
N LEU A 478 2.89 12.69 12.07
CA LEU A 478 3.20 13.83 12.93
C LEU A 478 4.71 13.99 13.13
N TYR A 479 5.43 12.90 13.37
CA TYR A 479 6.88 12.91 13.48
C TYR A 479 7.55 13.45 12.21
N ALA A 480 7.13 12.97 11.03
CA ALA A 480 7.65 13.45 9.75
C ALA A 480 7.37 14.95 9.53
N LYS A 481 6.15 15.40 9.86
CA LYS A 481 5.74 16.80 9.68
C LYS A 481 6.44 17.74 10.65
N LEU A 482 6.56 17.37 11.92
CA LEU A 482 7.25 18.16 12.94
C LEU A 482 8.75 18.29 12.59
N LYS A 483 9.37 17.21 12.11
CA LYS A 483 10.77 17.23 11.68
C LYS A 483 11.03 18.11 10.46
N ALA A 484 10.04 18.26 9.57
CA ALA A 484 10.13 19.17 8.43
C ALA A 484 10.04 20.65 8.82
N TYR A 485 9.39 20.98 9.95
CA TYR A 485 9.18 22.36 10.40
C TYR A 485 10.19 22.83 11.47
N SER A 486 10.77 21.90 12.24
CA SER A 486 11.73 22.23 13.31
C SER A 486 13.15 22.35 12.75
N ARG A 487 13.68 23.58 12.61
CA ARG A 487 15.12 23.81 12.36
C ARG A 487 15.98 23.53 13.60
N ASP A 488 15.45 23.83 14.79
CA ASP A 488 16.04 23.51 16.09
C ASP A 488 15.08 22.56 16.82
N GLY A 489 15.42 21.27 16.91
CA GLY A 489 14.55 20.23 17.46
C GLY A 489 14.75 20.04 18.96
N ASN A 490 13.67 20.03 19.75
CA ASN A 490 13.73 19.54 21.13
C ASN A 490 13.98 18.02 21.12
N SER A 491 15.22 17.62 21.43
CA SER A 491 15.67 16.22 21.42
C SER A 491 14.82 15.28 22.26
N VAL A 492 14.17 15.79 23.32
CA VAL A 492 13.28 15.00 24.18
C VAL A 492 12.00 14.62 23.46
N ALA A 493 11.38 15.56 22.73
CA ALA A 493 10.16 15.29 21.98
C ALA A 493 10.39 14.31 20.81
N ASP A 494 11.54 14.43 20.13
CA ASP A 494 11.97 13.48 19.09
C ASP A 494 12.16 12.06 19.66
N CYS A 495 12.87 11.95 20.79
CA CYS A 495 13.06 10.68 21.48
C CYS A 495 11.73 10.04 21.91
N CYS A 496 10.82 10.82 22.54
CA CYS A 496 9.51 10.33 22.97
C CYS A 496 8.65 9.86 21.80
N LEU A 497 8.60 10.59 20.68
CA LEU A 497 7.84 10.21 19.49
C LEU A 497 8.39 8.93 18.85
N LYS A 498 9.71 8.81 18.71
CA LYS A 498 10.37 7.59 18.20
C LYS A 498 10.08 6.39 19.10
N CYS A 499 10.14 6.55 20.42
CA CYS A 499 9.81 5.51 21.37
C CYS A 499 8.36 5.05 21.22
N CYS A 500 7.40 5.99 21.16
CA CYS A 500 5.98 5.66 20.97
C CYS A 500 5.74 4.94 19.64
N ILE A 501 6.34 5.41 18.53
CA ILE A 501 6.24 4.76 17.22
C ILE A 501 6.77 3.32 17.29
N CYS A 502 7.90 3.11 17.96
CA CYS A 502 8.48 1.78 18.17
C CYS A 502 7.54 0.88 18.98
N CYS A 503 7.01 1.37 20.11
CA CYS A 503 6.08 0.61 20.95
C CYS A 503 4.81 0.20 20.19
N PHE A 504 4.18 1.13 19.45
CA PHE A 504 3.00 0.82 18.64
C PHE A 504 3.33 -0.14 17.49
N TRP A 505 4.54 -0.06 16.91
CA TRP A 505 4.98 -1.03 15.91
C TRP A 505 5.13 -2.43 16.49
N CYS A 506 5.80 -2.56 17.63
CA CYS A 506 5.96 -3.83 18.34
C CYS A 506 4.60 -4.41 18.72
N LEU A 507 3.68 -3.57 19.21
CA LEU A 507 2.33 -3.99 19.56
C LEU A 507 1.52 -4.43 18.34
N GLU A 508 1.55 -3.67 17.23
CA GLU A 508 0.89 -4.06 15.97
C GLU A 508 1.39 -5.43 15.49
N LYS A 509 2.72 -5.65 15.51
CA LYS A 509 3.33 -6.92 15.10
C LYS A 509 2.93 -8.07 16.01
N PHE A 510 2.96 -7.85 17.32
CA PHE A 510 2.51 -8.82 18.31
C PHE A 510 1.04 -9.20 18.11
N ILE A 511 0.15 -8.22 17.94
CA ILE A 511 -1.28 -8.45 17.72
C ILE A 511 -1.51 -9.20 16.41
N ARG A 512 -0.80 -8.86 15.34
CA ARG A 512 -0.90 -9.61 14.07
C ARG A 512 -0.49 -11.08 14.23
N TYR A 513 0.59 -11.33 14.96
CA TYR A 513 1.03 -12.69 15.27
C TYR A 513 0.01 -13.44 16.13
N LEU A 514 -0.51 -12.82 17.18
CA LEU A 514 -1.54 -13.42 18.03
C LEU A 514 -2.82 -13.73 17.25
N ASN A 515 -3.27 -12.80 16.39
CA ASN A 515 -4.45 -13.00 15.54
C ASN A 515 -4.30 -14.20 14.62
N HIS A 516 -3.13 -14.35 13.98
CA HIS A 516 -2.87 -15.48 13.08
C HIS A 516 -3.06 -16.82 13.81
N ASN A 517 -2.42 -16.96 14.97
CA ASN A 517 -2.54 -18.16 15.79
C ASN A 517 -3.96 -18.35 16.36
N ALA A 518 -4.64 -17.26 16.74
CA ALA A 518 -6.03 -17.31 17.20
C ALA A 518 -6.98 -17.82 16.09
N TYR A 519 -6.77 -17.42 14.84
CA TYR A 519 -7.56 -17.92 13.70
C TYR A 519 -7.37 -19.42 13.50
N THR A 520 -6.16 -19.95 13.68
CA THR A 520 -5.93 -21.39 13.66
C THR A 520 -6.70 -22.11 14.76
N VAL A 521 -6.70 -21.59 15.99
CA VAL A 521 -7.51 -22.16 17.07
C VAL A 521 -9.02 -22.06 16.76
N ILE A 522 -9.50 -20.95 16.20
CA ILE A 522 -10.91 -20.82 15.76
C ILE A 522 -11.25 -21.90 14.72
N ALA A 523 -10.34 -22.16 13.77
CA ALA A 523 -10.54 -23.17 12.75
C ALA A 523 -10.61 -24.60 13.33
N ILE A 524 -9.86 -24.89 14.40
CA ILE A 524 -9.86 -26.17 15.09
C ILE A 524 -11.08 -26.26 16.03
N GLU A 525 -11.14 -25.42 17.06
CA GLU A 525 -12.11 -25.54 18.16
C GLU A 525 -13.48 -24.88 17.85
N SER A 526 -13.60 -24.06 16.81
CA SER A 526 -14.85 -23.36 16.44
C SER A 526 -15.41 -22.43 17.54
N ILE A 527 -14.53 -21.75 18.28
CA ILE A 527 -14.86 -20.84 19.39
C ILE A 527 -14.70 -19.35 19.01
N ASN A 528 -15.20 -18.44 19.86
CA ASN A 528 -15.03 -17.00 19.66
C ASN A 528 -13.55 -16.56 19.72
N PHE A 529 -13.23 -15.42 19.12
CA PHE A 529 -11.86 -14.91 18.96
C PHE A 529 -11.10 -14.72 20.28
N CYS A 530 -11.72 -14.15 21.31
CA CYS A 530 -11.04 -13.90 22.59
C CYS A 530 -10.60 -15.20 23.29
N PRO A 531 -11.50 -16.18 23.51
CA PRO A 531 -11.10 -17.48 24.03
C PRO A 531 -10.02 -18.15 23.17
N ALA A 532 -10.16 -18.12 21.83
CA ALA A 532 -9.18 -18.69 20.91
C ALA A 532 -7.78 -18.05 21.04
N ALA A 533 -7.73 -16.72 21.16
CA ALA A 533 -6.48 -15.99 21.37
C ALA A 533 -5.83 -16.37 22.71
N GLY A 534 -6.62 -16.63 23.76
CA GLY A 534 -6.12 -17.12 25.04
C GLY A 534 -5.48 -18.51 24.95
N VAL A 535 -6.11 -19.43 24.20
CA VAL A 535 -5.57 -20.77 23.92
C VAL A 535 -4.28 -20.68 23.09
N ALA A 536 -4.31 -19.93 21.99
CA ALA A 536 -3.14 -19.68 21.14
C ALA A 536 -1.97 -19.09 21.94
N TRP A 537 -2.23 -18.10 22.79
CA TRP A 537 -1.21 -17.51 23.66
C TRP A 537 -0.57 -18.53 24.60
N LYS A 538 -1.39 -19.37 25.24
CA LYS A 538 -0.89 -20.42 26.13
C LYS A 538 -0.06 -21.45 25.36
N ALA A 539 -0.48 -21.82 24.16
CA ALA A 539 0.26 -22.73 23.29
C ALA A 539 1.67 -22.21 22.97
N ILE A 540 1.75 -20.92 22.61
CA ILE A 540 3.02 -20.25 22.31
C ILE A 540 3.92 -20.17 23.55
N TRP A 541 3.37 -19.80 24.71
CA TRP A 541 4.18 -19.53 25.91
C TRP A 541 4.75 -20.80 26.56
N THR A 542 3.99 -21.89 26.57
CA THR A 542 4.33 -23.11 27.34
C THR A 542 5.63 -23.78 26.85
N HIS A 543 5.99 -23.64 25.58
CA HIS A 543 7.24 -24.17 25.00
C HIS A 543 7.96 -23.14 24.11
N VAL A 544 7.94 -21.87 24.49
CA VAL A 544 8.38 -20.73 23.65
C VAL A 544 9.80 -20.86 23.10
N VAL A 545 10.73 -21.49 23.85
CA VAL A 545 12.14 -21.63 23.42
C VAL A 545 12.25 -22.63 22.26
N SER A 546 11.70 -23.84 22.40
CA SER A 546 11.80 -24.85 21.34
C SER A 546 10.94 -24.49 20.14
N VAL A 547 9.70 -24.04 20.40
CA VAL A 547 8.73 -23.68 19.36
C VAL A 547 9.14 -22.42 18.60
N GLY A 548 9.48 -21.36 19.33
CA GLY A 548 9.91 -20.10 18.73
C GLY A 548 11.21 -20.24 17.95
N THR A 549 12.14 -21.08 18.42
CA THR A 549 13.38 -21.35 17.68
C THR A 549 13.11 -22.07 16.36
N ILE A 550 12.28 -23.11 16.33
CA ILE A 550 11.99 -23.86 15.10
C ILE A 550 11.26 -22.98 14.07
N ASN A 551 10.24 -22.23 14.50
CA ASN A 551 9.48 -21.36 13.61
C ASN A 551 10.35 -20.25 13.01
N SER A 552 11.12 -19.57 13.88
CA SER A 552 11.98 -18.45 13.45
C SER A 552 13.06 -18.91 12.46
N ILE A 553 13.56 -20.15 12.61
CA ILE A 553 14.53 -20.74 11.69
C ILE A 553 13.85 -21.03 10.34
N GLY A 554 12.65 -21.60 10.35
CA GLY A 554 11.86 -21.83 9.14
C GLY A 554 11.58 -20.55 8.37
N ASP A 555 11.13 -19.52 9.06
CA ASP A 555 10.86 -18.19 8.49
C ASP A 555 12.10 -17.58 7.86
N LEU A 556 13.27 -17.75 8.49
CA LEU A 556 14.52 -17.25 7.91
C LEU A 556 14.90 -18.04 6.65
N VAL A 557 14.81 -19.37 6.65
CA VAL A 557 15.12 -20.17 5.45
C VAL A 557 14.22 -19.75 4.28
N LEU A 558 12.94 -19.54 4.55
CA LEU A 558 11.98 -19.09 3.54
C LEU A 558 12.27 -17.65 3.10
N PHE A 559 12.70 -16.77 4.01
CA PHE A 559 13.18 -15.44 3.67
C PHE A 559 14.43 -15.45 2.77
N LEU A 560 15.43 -16.26 3.10
CA LEU A 560 16.61 -16.45 2.25
C LEU A 560 16.24 -17.04 0.88
N GLY A 561 15.23 -17.92 0.84
CA GLY A 561 14.63 -18.42 -0.40
C GLY A 561 14.06 -17.31 -1.28
N LYS A 562 13.33 -16.33 -0.70
CA LYS A 562 12.80 -15.15 -1.42
C LYS A 562 13.93 -14.32 -2.04
N LEU A 563 15.01 -14.11 -1.28
CA LEU A 563 16.21 -13.39 -1.77
C LEU A 563 16.94 -14.16 -2.87
N ALA A 564 17.06 -15.47 -2.74
CA ALA A 564 17.71 -16.31 -3.75
C ALA A 564 16.96 -16.28 -5.08
N VAL A 565 15.63 -16.42 -5.07
CA VAL A 565 14.80 -16.33 -6.30
C VAL A 565 14.93 -14.95 -6.95
N SER A 566 14.83 -13.88 -6.16
CA SER A 566 15.00 -12.50 -6.65
C SER A 566 16.40 -12.27 -7.25
N GLY A 567 17.46 -12.75 -6.58
CA GLY A 567 18.83 -12.63 -7.04
C GLY A 567 19.10 -13.38 -8.34
N ILE A 568 18.60 -14.62 -8.48
CA ILE A 568 18.71 -15.41 -9.72
C ILE A 568 17.98 -14.70 -10.87
N CYS A 569 16.77 -14.20 -10.62
CA CYS A 569 16.00 -13.46 -11.63
C CYS A 569 16.71 -12.15 -12.03
N GLY A 570 17.24 -11.41 -11.06
CA GLY A 570 18.02 -10.18 -11.32
C GLY A 570 19.29 -10.46 -12.11
N PHE A 571 19.99 -11.56 -11.82
CA PHE A 571 21.16 -11.97 -12.58
C PHE A 571 20.81 -12.32 -14.03
N ILE A 572 19.74 -13.11 -14.24
CA ILE A 572 19.23 -13.41 -15.59
C ILE A 572 18.87 -12.11 -16.32
N ALA A 573 18.14 -11.21 -15.68
CA ALA A 573 17.76 -9.92 -16.26
C ALA A 573 18.98 -9.08 -16.66
N LEU A 574 20.04 -9.07 -15.84
CA LEU A 574 21.28 -8.37 -16.13
C LEU A 574 21.95 -8.92 -17.40
N LEU A 575 21.97 -10.24 -17.58
CA LEU A 575 22.54 -10.86 -18.79
C LEU A 575 21.78 -10.48 -20.07
N PHE A 576 20.45 -10.36 -19.99
CA PHE A 576 19.62 -9.96 -21.13
C PHE A 576 19.72 -8.46 -21.45
N LEU A 577 19.69 -7.61 -20.43
CA LEU A 577 19.53 -6.16 -20.61
C LEU A 577 20.86 -5.40 -20.75
N LYS A 578 21.98 -5.95 -20.25
CA LYS A 578 23.29 -5.27 -20.30
C LYS A 578 23.81 -5.09 -21.74
N ASN A 579 23.47 -6.01 -22.63
CA ASN A 579 23.98 -6.02 -24.00
C ASN A 579 23.03 -5.32 -25.00
N ASP A 580 21.91 -4.76 -24.54
CA ASP A 580 20.96 -4.04 -25.38
C ASP A 580 21.34 -2.55 -25.46
N SER A 581 21.76 -2.12 -26.65
CA SER A 581 22.21 -0.75 -26.91
C SER A 581 21.08 0.29 -26.94
N GLU A 582 19.82 -0.16 -27.05
CA GLU A 582 18.66 0.75 -27.07
C GLU A 582 18.23 1.18 -25.66
N ILE A 583 18.69 0.47 -24.63
CA ILE A 583 18.34 0.73 -23.23
C ILE A 583 19.39 1.66 -22.60
N GLN A 584 18.96 2.86 -22.20
CA GLN A 584 19.88 3.87 -21.65
C GLN A 584 20.24 3.56 -20.19
N PHE A 585 19.26 3.13 -19.39
CA PHE A 585 19.40 2.83 -17.96
C PHE A 585 19.07 1.37 -17.65
N TYR A 586 19.82 0.41 -18.21
CA TYR A 586 19.53 -1.03 -18.05
C TYR A 586 19.44 -1.52 -16.59
N MET A 587 20.13 -0.85 -15.66
CA MET A 587 20.05 -1.16 -14.22
C MET A 587 18.66 -0.90 -13.61
N VAL A 588 17.89 0.05 -14.17
CA VAL A 588 16.56 0.40 -13.66
C VAL A 588 15.55 -0.73 -13.92
N PRO A 589 15.39 -1.25 -15.17
CA PRO A 589 14.58 -2.44 -15.40
C PRO A 589 15.08 -3.68 -14.65
N VAL A 590 16.40 -3.90 -14.51
CA VAL A 590 16.95 -5.02 -13.71
C VAL A 590 16.49 -4.95 -12.25
N PHE A 591 16.58 -3.78 -11.63
CA PHE A 591 16.10 -3.58 -10.25
C PHE A 591 14.59 -3.82 -10.14
N ILE A 592 13.81 -3.32 -11.10
CA ILE A 592 12.36 -3.51 -11.15
C ILE A 592 12.01 -5.01 -11.28
N ILE A 593 12.73 -5.75 -12.12
CA ILE A 593 12.55 -7.21 -12.27
C ILE A 593 12.89 -7.93 -10.97
N ALA A 594 14.03 -7.62 -10.34
CA ALA A 594 14.42 -8.23 -9.07
C ALA A 594 13.38 -7.97 -7.97
N LEU A 595 12.82 -6.76 -7.93
CA LEU A 595 11.76 -6.38 -7.01
C LEU A 595 10.46 -7.16 -7.28
N PHE A 596 10.01 -7.24 -8.54
CA PHE A 596 8.83 -8.05 -8.89
C PHE A 596 9.03 -9.53 -8.59
N ALA A 597 10.20 -10.09 -8.91
CA ALA A 597 10.54 -11.47 -8.59
C ALA A 597 10.53 -11.74 -7.08
N PHE A 598 11.01 -10.79 -6.26
CA PHE A 598 10.90 -10.88 -4.80
C PHE A 598 9.44 -10.90 -4.35
N PHE A 599 8.57 -10.07 -4.93
CA PHE A 599 7.14 -10.08 -4.59
C PHE A 599 6.44 -11.39 -4.98
N VAL A 600 6.74 -11.93 -6.17
CA VAL A 600 6.20 -13.23 -6.61
C VAL A 600 6.65 -14.34 -5.67
N ALA A 601 7.94 -14.38 -5.34
CA ALA A 601 8.48 -15.33 -4.38
C ALA A 601 7.86 -15.16 -2.99
N HIS A 602 7.67 -13.92 -2.53
CA HIS A 602 7.02 -13.63 -1.26
C HIS A 602 5.61 -14.20 -1.18
N VAL A 603 4.79 -14.04 -2.21
CA VAL A 603 3.41 -14.58 -2.23
C VAL A 603 3.40 -16.10 -2.08
N ILE A 604 4.26 -16.79 -2.83
CA ILE A 604 4.31 -18.27 -2.85
C ILE A 604 4.94 -18.82 -1.57
N LEU A 605 6.07 -18.27 -1.13
CA LEU A 605 6.77 -18.76 0.05
C LEU A 605 6.06 -18.36 1.35
N SER A 606 5.36 -17.22 1.41
CA SER A 606 4.58 -16.87 2.60
C SER A 606 3.29 -17.66 2.74
N LEU A 607 2.75 -18.22 1.65
CA LEU A 607 1.71 -19.25 1.77
C LEU A 607 2.28 -20.50 2.48
N TYR A 608 3.50 -20.88 2.12
CA TYR A 608 4.19 -22.01 2.74
C TYR A 608 4.46 -21.75 4.25
N GLU A 609 4.90 -20.54 4.62
CA GLU A 609 5.04 -20.09 6.03
C GLU A 609 3.73 -20.31 6.81
N ILE A 610 2.60 -19.85 6.26
CA ILE A 610 1.29 -19.99 6.91
C ILE A 610 0.90 -21.46 7.12
N VAL A 611 1.19 -22.34 6.16
CA VAL A 611 0.89 -23.77 6.27
C VAL A 611 1.74 -24.41 7.37
N VAL A 612 3.02 -24.06 7.44
CA VAL A 612 3.95 -24.53 8.47
C VAL A 612 3.48 -24.11 9.86
N ASP A 613 3.18 -22.82 10.06
CA ASP A 613 2.68 -22.27 11.33
C ASP A 613 1.38 -22.97 11.77
N THR A 614 0.46 -23.17 10.83
CA THR A 614 -0.82 -23.81 11.11
C THR A 614 -0.66 -25.28 11.48
N LEU A 615 0.17 -26.04 10.75
CA LEU A 615 0.45 -27.45 11.05
C LEU A 615 1.09 -27.60 12.42
N PHE A 616 2.04 -26.73 12.75
CA PHE A 616 2.68 -26.71 14.05
C PHE A 616 1.64 -26.57 15.18
N LEU A 617 0.72 -25.62 15.04
CA LEU A 617 -0.33 -25.39 16.04
C LEU A 617 -1.38 -26.51 16.06
N CYS A 618 -1.70 -27.13 14.91
CA CYS A 618 -2.56 -28.32 14.85
C CYS A 618 -1.97 -29.48 15.64
N VAL A 619 -0.66 -29.76 15.50
CA VAL A 619 0.05 -30.79 16.25
C VAL A 619 0.03 -30.51 17.74
N TYR A 620 0.26 -29.25 18.12
CA TYR A 620 0.25 -28.84 19.53
C TYR A 620 -1.13 -29.03 20.16
N GLU A 621 -2.18 -28.52 19.53
CA GLU A 621 -3.55 -28.65 20.03
C GLU A 621 -4.02 -30.11 20.02
N ASP A 622 -3.64 -30.90 19.02
CA ASP A 622 -3.95 -32.33 19.00
C ASP A 622 -3.31 -33.09 20.16
N ARG A 623 -2.06 -32.74 20.54
CA ARG A 623 -1.42 -33.28 21.76
C ARG A 623 -2.16 -32.87 23.02
N HIS A 624 -2.58 -31.61 23.11
CA HIS A 624 -3.26 -31.12 24.30
C HIS A 624 -4.67 -31.74 24.44
N ILE A 625 -5.42 -31.85 23.35
CA ILE A 625 -6.82 -32.31 23.35
C ILE A 625 -6.91 -33.83 23.41
N ASN A 626 -6.19 -34.53 22.52
CA ASN A 626 -6.31 -35.98 22.37
C ASN A 626 -5.26 -36.76 23.17
N GLY A 627 -4.31 -36.07 23.82
CA GLY A 627 -3.31 -36.67 24.68
C GLY A 627 -2.57 -37.81 23.96
N PRO A 628 -2.41 -38.99 24.58
CA PRO A 628 -1.69 -40.10 23.97
C PRO A 628 -2.38 -40.75 22.76
N ASN A 629 -3.65 -40.43 22.49
CA ASN A 629 -4.44 -41.00 21.39
C ASN A 629 -4.51 -40.08 20.15
N GLY A 630 -3.83 -38.94 20.19
CA GLY A 630 -3.81 -37.98 19.08
C GLY A 630 -2.94 -38.43 17.91
N ARG A 631 -3.26 -37.93 16.71
CA ARG A 631 -2.53 -38.18 15.46
C ARG A 631 -1.11 -37.60 15.50
N TRP A 632 -0.84 -36.63 16.37
CA TRP A 632 0.47 -36.03 16.55
C TRP A 632 1.57 -37.08 16.76
N LYS A 633 1.28 -38.22 17.40
CA LYS A 633 2.23 -39.34 17.57
C LYS A 633 2.60 -40.05 16.27
N GLU A 634 1.65 -40.19 15.36
CA GLU A 634 1.86 -40.84 14.05
C GLU A 634 2.60 -39.91 13.08
N SER A 635 2.49 -38.60 13.29
CA SER A 635 3.13 -37.62 12.43
C SER A 635 4.65 -37.60 12.65
N ASN A 636 5.41 -37.38 11.58
CA ASN A 636 6.87 -37.14 11.66
C ASN A 636 7.23 -35.94 12.56
N LEU A 637 6.21 -35.14 12.95
CA LEU A 637 6.28 -33.98 13.80
C LEU A 637 6.35 -34.34 15.31
N ALA A 638 6.10 -35.59 15.72
CA ALA A 638 6.26 -36.03 17.11
C ALA A 638 7.69 -35.78 17.64
N ASN A 639 8.68 -35.98 16.76
CA ASN A 639 10.09 -35.74 17.04
C ASN A 639 10.40 -34.27 17.40
N LEU A 640 9.58 -33.31 16.93
CA LEU A 640 9.75 -31.87 17.24
C LEU A 640 9.41 -31.54 18.70
N LEU A 641 8.59 -32.37 19.35
CA LEU A 641 8.17 -32.17 20.72
C LEU A 641 9.09 -32.85 21.75
N GLY A 642 10.19 -33.46 21.28
CA GLY A 642 11.24 -34.04 22.13
C GLY A 642 11.00 -35.47 22.61
N GLU A 643 10.08 -36.22 21.99
CA GLU A 643 9.86 -37.65 22.29
C GLU A 643 10.28 -38.50 21.08
N GLU A 644 11.11 -39.52 21.31
CA GLU A 644 11.41 -40.56 20.31
C GLU A 644 10.16 -41.38 20.00
N LYS A 645 10.06 -41.88 18.76
CA LYS A 645 8.99 -42.81 18.36
C LYS A 645 8.88 -43.95 19.38
N ALA A 646 7.75 -44.02 20.08
CA ALA A 646 7.39 -45.25 20.78
C ALA A 646 7.33 -46.37 19.73
N VAL A 647 8.18 -47.38 19.90
CA VAL A 647 8.17 -48.60 19.08
C VAL A 647 6.74 -49.10 19.02
N ALA A 648 6.23 -49.28 17.80
CA ALA A 648 4.90 -49.82 17.54
C ALA A 648 4.83 -51.21 18.19
N VAL A 649 4.18 -51.31 19.34
CA VAL A 649 3.67 -52.58 19.83
C VAL A 649 2.41 -52.83 19.03
N GLU A 650 2.48 -53.85 18.18
CA GLU A 650 1.41 -54.34 17.33
C GLU A 650 0.26 -54.86 18.22
N GLY A 651 -0.63 -53.94 18.61
CA GLY A 651 -1.89 -54.24 19.28
C GLY A 651 -3.00 -54.34 18.24
N GLN A 652 -3.70 -55.48 18.25
CA GLN A 652 -4.75 -55.89 17.32
C GLN A 652 -5.64 -54.74 16.84
N MET A 653 -5.79 -54.62 15.52
CA MET A 653 -6.82 -53.80 14.87
C MET A 653 -8.20 -54.17 15.43
N HIS A 654 -8.83 -53.24 16.14
CA HIS A 654 -10.29 -53.20 16.17
C HIS A 654 -10.74 -52.34 15.01
N GLU A 655 -11.40 -52.99 14.06
CA GLU A 655 -12.17 -52.36 12.99
C GLU A 655 -13.30 -51.56 13.67
N VAL A 656 -13.16 -50.24 13.73
CA VAL A 656 -14.23 -49.35 14.20
C VAL A 656 -15.05 -48.96 12.99
N GLU A 657 -16.25 -49.55 12.90
CA GLU A 657 -17.29 -49.18 11.96
C GLU A 657 -17.61 -47.68 12.10
N LEU A 658 -17.31 -46.91 11.05
CA LEU A 658 -17.57 -45.46 11.00
C LEU A 658 -19.07 -45.21 10.83
N GLN A 659 -19.73 -44.77 11.90
CA GLN A 659 -21.10 -44.23 11.85
C GLN A 659 -21.14 -42.82 11.23
N PRO A 660 -22.26 -42.42 10.60
CA PRO A 660 -22.30 -41.26 9.72
C PRO A 660 -22.09 -39.92 10.45
N ILE A 661 -21.30 -39.08 9.78
CA ILE A 661 -20.87 -37.75 10.20
C ILE A 661 -22.04 -36.77 10.22
N THR A 662 -22.38 -36.22 11.39
CA THR A 662 -22.78 -34.81 11.51
C THR A 662 -22.42 -34.25 12.90
N ARG A 663 -21.95 -32.99 12.93
CA ARG A 663 -21.84 -32.11 14.12
C ARG A 663 -20.89 -32.49 15.27
N GLN A 664 -19.77 -33.16 15.03
CA GLN A 664 -18.77 -33.37 16.10
C GLN A 664 -17.54 -32.46 15.98
N PRO A 665 -17.04 -31.90 17.11
CA PRO A 665 -15.71 -31.27 17.22
C PRO A 665 -14.55 -32.26 17.02
N PHE A 666 -13.32 -31.74 17.05
CA PHE A 666 -12.11 -32.56 17.14
C PHE A 666 -11.87 -32.98 18.60
N GLY A 667 -12.21 -34.22 18.95
CA GLY A 667 -11.80 -34.86 20.21
C GLY A 667 -12.85 -35.77 20.84
N HIS A 668 -12.48 -37.02 21.11
CA HIS A 668 -13.24 -37.96 21.95
C HIS A 668 -12.68 -37.88 23.38
N TYR A 669 -13.50 -37.48 24.35
CA TYR A 669 -13.21 -37.72 25.76
C TYR A 669 -13.61 -39.16 26.11
N ARG A 670 -12.64 -40.00 26.48
CA ARG A 670 -12.90 -41.23 27.25
C ARG A 670 -12.08 -41.13 28.52
N GLU A 671 -12.74 -40.83 29.64
CA GLU A 671 -12.12 -40.97 30.95
C GLU A 671 -11.72 -42.44 31.15
N ALA A 672 -10.43 -42.67 31.38
CA ALA A 672 -9.99 -43.93 31.96
C ALA A 672 -10.44 -43.94 33.42
N GLN A 673 -11.46 -44.74 33.74
CA GLN A 673 -11.77 -45.06 35.14
C GLN A 673 -10.53 -45.71 35.78
N PRO A 674 -10.15 -45.33 37.01
CA PRO A 674 -9.09 -46.03 37.72
C PRO A 674 -9.56 -47.45 38.02
N THR A 675 -8.89 -48.44 37.41
CA THR A 675 -9.00 -49.84 37.77
C THR A 675 -8.51 -50.01 39.20
N THR A 676 -9.44 -50.20 40.13
CA THR A 676 -9.14 -50.70 41.48
C THR A 676 -8.60 -52.12 41.35
N LEU A 677 -7.34 -52.31 41.73
CA LEU A 677 -6.74 -53.63 41.94
C LEU A 677 -7.52 -54.35 43.06
N PRO A 678 -7.96 -55.61 42.88
CA PRO A 678 -8.43 -56.41 44.00
C PRO A 678 -7.23 -56.86 44.84
N VAL A 679 -7.38 -56.71 46.17
CA VAL A 679 -6.50 -57.27 47.21
C VAL A 679 -6.69 -58.77 47.29
#